data_AF-A0A4D9D8A3-F1
#
_entry.id   AF-A0A4D9D8A3-F1
#
_cell.length_a   1.000
_cell.length_b   1.000
_cell.length_c   1.000
_cell.angle_alpha   90.00
_cell.angle_beta   90.00
_cell.angle_gamma   90.00
#
_symmetry.space_group_name_H-M   'P 1'
#
loop_
_entity.id
_entity.type
_entity.pdbx_description
1 polymer ?
#
loop_
_entity_poly.entity_id
_entity_poly.type
_entity_poly.pdbx_seq_one_letter_code
_entity_poly.pdbx_strand_id
1 'polypeptide(L)'
;MESTFKLHPLPQVVLEALQAASSKEECPEGMEIVGGLTEEQQSLLTLEILTHVRDLVRTERTFSPNLEGLMALRRARQEEIYKNILEKRPAMSFPAETQTIRDSDWKSETHRPPNMADRACENTHPSRAANMAIHGLNSKAASDFMDNEDSQAPLKANVLAGYRTIYEAVCGTIKDARPNSKTVLKGCLSPQDLEFFSSNADATFQALQAAGVLNGHGRITDLLCEPDFVLEEKVTANVTDLKGLNGFLRERRPATIQVRVRGLHMLEGHFLVDGKPVSAPLLDFAVFVATCHAPLAAMAAQPTLYLPKMESRHETAWWAKVFAAMATQLGIPPKAIRSTTMIETITASMEKEEMNYTLREHSLGQNKGRYDYLFNFIKRLTLPKSLQANLSPSPNNLELVGTHAPHRRYLLPDNAHTGMGVSFLEAYSNHTSQVNLRRGFDSVGGMVTNIPTGDPAIDKKAQAKLRVDKTNEAWKGDAGGWSGHPAFSPYVREPFDIVRALHRGLAVLAKRVGEAKVRGAIQGVTDPASIRQALADLVASVSVENGGRESETLAAFLKALETSLSLHVAANAAQYQDGLLRFIRMEPPSPDVKDHELIEVPADQHTPDKFTYAGLKQYLRLALFYTASFIHGTGCIALDGVFEDLATAEKARVNVWQWLTLDQPLMLSSSSSATLTPALLAQAMEEVYHAALHDERGLWGSVCKSVPPMQPDSLAEKHFRVARKVLMILMTNDRCIEFIPDLAYPFLLDPVREDDKLWAQVEEGLDAYADPMTRYVVGKKEV
;
A
#
# COMPACT_ATOMS: atom_id res chain seq x y z
N MET A 1 28.31 35.04 -16.43
CA MET A 1 27.49 36.22 -16.10
C MET A 1 26.31 36.23 -17.05
N GLU A 2 25.13 36.06 -16.47
CA GLU A 2 23.78 36.43 -16.96
C GLU A 2 23.44 36.31 -18.46
N SER A 3 22.67 35.27 -18.81
CA SER A 3 21.64 35.36 -19.84
C SER A 3 20.41 34.53 -19.45
N THR A 4 19.48 35.27 -18.84
CA THR A 4 18.08 35.00 -18.49
C THR A 4 17.34 33.91 -19.29
N PHE A 5 16.94 32.84 -18.61
CA PHE A 5 15.71 32.09 -18.91
C PHE A 5 14.52 32.96 -18.50
N LYS A 6 13.73 33.46 -19.47
CA LYS A 6 12.41 34.01 -19.18
C LYS A 6 11.41 32.86 -19.14
N LEU A 7 11.05 32.43 -17.94
CA LEU A 7 9.80 31.71 -17.70
C LEU A 7 8.65 32.60 -18.20
N HIS A 8 7.72 32.03 -18.97
CA HIS A 8 6.45 32.70 -19.17
C HIS A 8 5.79 32.87 -17.80
N PRO A 9 5.35 34.08 -17.43
CA PRO A 9 4.60 34.27 -16.20
C PRO A 9 3.35 33.40 -16.25
N LEU A 10 3.02 32.79 -15.11
CA LEU A 10 1.69 32.22 -14.87
C LEU A 10 0.64 33.24 -15.34
N PRO A 11 -0.53 32.82 -15.88
CA PRO A 11 -1.56 33.75 -16.33
C PRO A 11 -1.77 34.86 -15.28
N GLN A 12 -1.92 36.11 -15.70
CA GLN A 12 -2.01 37.27 -14.80
C GLN A 12 -3.01 37.04 -13.64
N VAL A 13 -4.08 36.27 -13.86
CA VAL A 13 -5.05 35.86 -12.83
C VAL A 13 -4.47 34.94 -11.75
N VAL A 14 -3.53 34.06 -12.10
CA VAL A 14 -2.78 33.19 -11.20
C VAL A 14 -1.67 33.96 -10.48
N LEU A 15 -1.03 34.92 -11.16
CA LEU A 15 -0.05 35.82 -10.52
C LEU A 15 -0.72 36.79 -9.54
N GLU A 16 -1.89 37.32 -9.86
CA GLU A 16 -2.68 38.18 -8.96
C GLU A 16 -3.23 37.38 -7.77
N ALA A 17 -3.61 36.10 -7.97
CA ALA A 17 -3.94 35.18 -6.87
C ALA A 17 -2.73 34.87 -5.97
N LEU A 18 -1.53 34.75 -6.53
CA LEU A 18 -0.29 34.51 -5.78
C LEU A 18 0.26 35.79 -5.11
N GLN A 19 0.04 36.97 -5.70
CA GLN A 19 0.49 38.26 -5.16
C GLN A 19 -0.45 38.84 -4.10
N ALA A 20 -1.74 38.45 -4.10
CA ALA A 20 -2.68 38.79 -3.04
C ALA A 20 -2.36 38.08 -1.70
N ALA A 21 -1.44 37.10 -1.68
CA ALA A 21 -1.10 36.31 -0.50
C ALA A 21 0.03 36.89 0.37
N SER A 22 0.45 38.15 0.19
CA SER A 22 1.43 38.78 1.07
C SER A 22 0.75 39.55 2.22
N SER A 23 0.15 38.84 3.15
CA SER A 23 -0.12 39.37 4.49
C SER A 23 0.39 38.38 5.54
N LYS A 24 1.18 38.92 6.48
CA LYS A 24 1.67 38.25 7.67
C LYS A 24 0.53 37.50 8.36
N GLU A 25 0.79 36.25 8.75
CA GLU A 25 -0.06 35.40 9.60
C GLU A 25 -1.56 35.62 9.44
N GLU A 26 -2.22 34.76 8.66
CA GLU A 26 -3.59 34.40 9.00
C GLU A 26 -3.80 32.97 8.54
N CYS A 27 -3.60 32.02 9.46
CA CYS A 27 -4.34 30.77 9.34
C CYS A 27 -5.83 31.15 9.34
N PRO A 28 -6.69 30.42 8.59
CA PRO A 28 -8.11 30.73 8.57
C PRO A 28 -8.68 30.68 10.00
N GLU A 29 -9.64 31.55 10.32
CA GLU A 29 -10.20 31.67 11.67
C GLU A 29 -10.59 30.30 12.25
N GLY A 30 -10.09 29.99 13.45
CA GLY A 30 -10.28 28.70 14.13
C GLY A 30 -9.24 27.63 13.79
N MET A 31 -8.20 27.96 13.01
CA MET A 31 -7.07 27.07 12.75
C MET A 31 -5.76 27.61 13.35
N GLU A 32 -4.96 26.74 13.96
CA GLU A 32 -3.63 27.05 14.51
C GLU A 32 -2.61 26.05 13.94
N ILE A 33 -1.42 26.55 13.56
CA ILE A 33 -0.29 25.71 13.16
C ILE A 33 0.84 25.89 14.17
N VAL A 34 1.07 24.86 14.98
CA VAL A 34 2.10 24.87 16.04
C VAL A 34 3.48 24.97 15.39
N GLY A 35 4.27 25.96 15.81
CA GLY A 35 5.61 26.23 15.26
C GLY A 35 5.61 26.91 13.89
N GLY A 36 4.47 27.42 13.41
CA GLY A 36 4.36 28.23 12.19
C GLY A 36 4.69 27.50 10.88
N LEU A 37 4.75 28.23 9.76
CA LEU A 37 5.18 27.72 8.46
C LEU A 37 6.30 28.63 7.92
N THR A 38 7.26 28.06 7.20
CA THR A 38 8.25 28.83 6.44
C THR A 38 7.61 29.45 5.19
N GLU A 39 8.26 30.46 4.58
CA GLU A 39 7.77 31.08 3.33
C GLU A 39 7.58 30.04 2.21
N GLU A 40 8.50 29.09 2.09
CA GLU A 40 8.40 28.00 1.11
C GLU A 40 7.18 27.11 1.38
N GLN A 41 6.86 26.82 2.65
CA GLN A 41 5.69 26.01 3.02
C GLN A 41 4.38 26.78 2.78
N GLN A 42 4.37 28.09 3.05
CA GLN A 42 3.23 28.97 2.79
C GLN A 42 2.89 29.08 1.29
N SER A 43 3.88 28.91 0.41
CA SER A 43 3.64 28.90 -1.04
C SER A 43 2.78 27.71 -1.51
N LEU A 44 2.72 26.62 -0.74
CA LEU A 44 1.86 25.45 -1.01
C LEU A 44 0.62 25.46 -0.11
N LEU A 45 0.79 25.71 1.18
CA LEU A 45 -0.29 25.76 2.17
C LEU A 45 -0.82 27.18 2.29
N THR A 46 -1.44 27.66 1.22
CA THR A 46 -2.04 28.99 1.16
C THR A 46 -3.27 29.08 2.09
N LEU A 47 -3.72 30.30 2.37
CA LEU A 47 -4.95 30.54 3.16
C LEU A 47 -6.16 29.78 2.59
N GLU A 48 -6.28 29.70 1.26
CA GLU A 48 -7.33 28.94 0.58
C GLU A 48 -7.25 27.44 0.86
N ILE A 49 -6.06 26.84 0.71
CA ILE A 49 -5.84 25.41 0.99
C ILE A 49 -6.13 25.11 2.46
N LEU A 50 -5.62 25.93 3.38
CA LEU A 50 -5.87 25.76 4.82
C LEU A 50 -7.35 25.93 5.17
N THR A 51 -8.08 26.79 4.44
CA THR A 51 -9.53 26.96 4.61
C THR A 51 -10.28 25.67 4.27
N HIS A 52 -9.93 25.02 3.16
CA HIS A 52 -10.49 23.71 2.80
C HIS A 52 -10.19 22.64 3.85
N VAL A 53 -8.95 22.60 4.38
CA VAL A 53 -8.60 21.67 5.47
C VAL A 53 -9.49 21.90 6.69
N ARG A 54 -9.58 23.15 7.18
CA ARG A 54 -10.39 23.51 8.34
C ARG A 54 -11.86 23.15 8.15
N ASP A 55 -12.43 23.50 7.01
CA ASP A 55 -13.85 23.33 6.74
C ASP A 55 -14.22 21.86 6.55
N LEU A 56 -13.33 21.05 5.94
CA LEU A 56 -13.49 19.60 5.89
C LEU A 56 -13.46 18.98 7.29
N VAL A 57 -12.52 19.38 8.15
CA VAL A 57 -12.44 18.89 9.53
C VAL A 57 -13.71 19.24 10.32
N ARG A 58 -14.22 20.47 10.19
CA ARG A 58 -15.48 20.86 10.82
C ARG A 58 -16.67 20.07 10.27
N THR A 59 -16.71 19.83 8.96
CA THR A 59 -17.75 19.02 8.32
C THR A 59 -17.74 17.59 8.83
N GLU A 60 -16.56 16.98 8.90
CA GLU A 60 -16.40 15.60 9.38
C GLU A 60 -16.90 15.42 10.82
N ARG A 61 -16.68 16.40 11.69
CA ARG A 61 -17.18 16.38 13.07
C ARG A 61 -18.70 16.26 13.18
N THR A 62 -19.44 16.63 12.13
CA THR A 62 -20.90 16.50 12.04
C THR A 62 -21.38 15.13 11.56
N PHE A 63 -20.46 14.26 11.11
CA PHE A 63 -20.83 12.93 10.62
C PHE A 63 -21.36 12.04 11.74
N SER A 64 -22.20 11.09 11.35
CA SER A 64 -22.65 9.99 12.21
C SER A 64 -22.39 8.66 11.49
N PRO A 65 -21.49 7.80 12.01
CA PRO A 65 -20.44 8.14 12.98
C PRO A 65 -19.41 9.12 12.37
N ASN A 66 -18.84 9.97 13.22
CA ASN A 66 -17.57 10.68 12.94
C ASN A 66 -16.38 9.79 13.33
N LEU A 67 -15.15 10.28 13.23
CA LEU A 67 -13.93 9.53 13.50
C LEU A 67 -13.89 8.97 14.93
N GLU A 68 -14.28 9.75 15.94
CA GLU A 68 -14.36 9.28 17.33
C GLU A 68 -15.36 8.11 17.46
N GLY A 69 -16.51 8.22 16.78
CA GLY A 69 -17.50 7.16 16.68
C GLY A 69 -16.96 5.90 15.99
N LEU A 70 -16.15 6.03 14.93
CA LEU A 70 -15.48 4.89 14.28
C LEU A 70 -14.50 4.20 15.23
N MET A 71 -13.71 4.95 15.99
CA MET A 71 -12.79 4.38 16.97
C MET A 71 -13.56 3.65 18.10
N ALA A 72 -14.74 4.16 18.48
CA ALA A 72 -15.62 3.45 19.42
C ALA A 72 -16.16 2.14 18.84
N LEU A 73 -16.54 2.12 17.55
CA LEU A 73 -16.96 0.89 16.87
C LEU A 73 -15.83 -0.15 16.80
N ARG A 74 -14.57 0.26 16.56
CA ARG A 74 -13.41 -0.64 16.63
C ARG A 74 -13.28 -1.31 18.01
N ARG A 75 -13.40 -0.53 19.09
CA ARG A 75 -13.35 -1.06 20.47
C ARG A 75 -14.49 -2.04 20.75
N ALA A 76 -15.72 -1.67 20.40
CA ALA A 76 -16.88 -2.54 20.58
C ALA A 76 -16.72 -3.88 19.82
N ARG A 77 -16.20 -3.82 18.58
CA ARG A 77 -15.91 -5.02 17.79
C ARG A 77 -14.83 -5.89 18.43
N GLN A 78 -13.78 -5.30 19.01
CA GLN A 78 -12.74 -6.03 19.73
C GLN A 78 -13.31 -6.77 20.96
N GLU A 79 -14.17 -6.11 21.74
CA GLU A 79 -14.84 -6.72 22.89
C GLU A 79 -15.71 -7.91 22.48
N GLU A 80 -16.44 -7.79 21.36
CA GLU A 80 -17.23 -8.88 20.79
C GLU A 80 -16.36 -10.06 20.38
N ILE A 81 -15.22 -9.82 19.71
CA ILE A 81 -14.28 -10.87 19.32
C ILE A 81 -13.75 -11.61 20.55
N TYR A 82 -13.32 -10.89 21.60
CA TYR A 82 -12.86 -11.51 22.84
C TYR A 82 -13.96 -12.33 23.51
N LYS A 83 -15.19 -11.81 23.57
CA LYS A 83 -16.34 -12.55 24.09
C LYS A 83 -16.56 -13.84 23.31
N ASN A 84 -16.52 -13.80 21.98
CA ASN A 84 -16.69 -14.99 21.14
C ASN A 84 -15.61 -16.06 21.41
N ILE A 85 -14.34 -15.65 21.55
CA ILE A 85 -13.24 -16.56 21.87
C ILE A 85 -13.44 -17.20 23.26
N LEU A 86 -13.79 -16.41 24.27
CA LEU A 86 -14.06 -16.89 25.63
C LEU A 86 -15.24 -17.88 25.67
N GLU A 87 -16.29 -17.60 24.89
CA GLU A 87 -17.48 -18.46 24.75
C GLU A 87 -17.27 -19.64 23.78
N LYS A 88 -16.05 -19.85 23.27
CA LYS A 88 -15.67 -20.91 22.33
C LYS A 88 -16.50 -20.91 21.03
N ARG A 89 -16.97 -19.74 20.60
CA ARG A 89 -17.63 -19.50 19.31
C ARG A 89 -16.60 -19.15 18.24
N PRO A 90 -16.95 -19.20 16.94
CA PRO A 90 -16.12 -18.57 15.90
C PRO A 90 -15.82 -17.12 16.30
N ALA A 91 -14.54 -16.73 16.28
CA ALA A 91 -14.13 -15.39 16.74
C ALA A 91 -14.77 -14.29 15.90
N MET A 92 -14.92 -14.54 14.60
CA MET A 92 -15.57 -13.69 13.62
C MET A 92 -16.28 -14.56 12.58
N SER A 93 -17.31 -13.97 11.97
CA SER A 93 -18.03 -14.50 10.82
C SER A 93 -18.41 -13.33 9.89
N PHE A 94 -18.79 -13.64 8.65
CA PHE A 94 -19.37 -12.63 7.76
C PHE A 94 -20.64 -12.03 8.41
N PRO A 95 -20.83 -10.70 8.40
CA PRO A 95 -21.97 -10.09 9.09
C PRO A 95 -23.31 -10.56 8.49
N ALA A 96 -24.23 -11.00 9.34
CA ALA A 96 -25.53 -11.51 8.90
C ALA A 96 -26.42 -10.37 8.39
N GLU A 97 -26.33 -9.20 9.02
CA GLU A 97 -27.13 -8.02 8.73
C GLU A 97 -26.87 -7.42 7.34
N THR A 98 -25.73 -7.73 6.72
CA THR A 98 -25.37 -7.28 5.36
C THR A 98 -25.36 -8.41 4.32
N GLN A 99 -25.92 -9.58 4.65
CA GLN A 99 -25.98 -10.71 3.72
C GLN A 99 -26.64 -10.32 2.38
N THR A 100 -27.66 -9.47 2.40
CA THR A 100 -28.34 -9.00 1.18
C THR A 100 -27.41 -8.22 0.24
N ILE A 101 -26.37 -7.54 0.74
CA ILE A 101 -25.36 -6.88 -0.09
C ILE A 101 -24.53 -7.93 -0.83
N ARG A 102 -24.13 -9.01 -0.15
CA ARG A 102 -23.31 -10.07 -0.74
C ARG A 102 -24.10 -10.91 -1.75
N ASP A 103 -25.38 -11.15 -1.46
CA ASP A 103 -26.24 -12.01 -2.29
C ASP A 103 -26.87 -11.28 -3.50
N SER A 104 -26.88 -9.94 -3.50
CA SER A 104 -27.44 -9.14 -4.60
C SER A 104 -26.46 -8.94 -5.77
N ASP A 105 -27.00 -8.70 -6.97
CA ASP A 105 -26.20 -8.43 -8.17
C ASP A 105 -25.94 -6.91 -8.33
N TRP A 106 -24.86 -6.45 -7.71
CA TRP A 106 -24.33 -5.10 -7.87
C TRP A 106 -22.88 -5.16 -8.38
N LYS A 107 -22.43 -4.07 -9.01
CA LYS A 107 -21.08 -3.90 -9.58
C LYS A 107 -20.54 -2.51 -9.24
N SER A 108 -19.27 -2.27 -9.56
CA SER A 108 -18.67 -0.93 -9.56
C SER A 108 -19.55 0.04 -10.36
N GLU A 109 -19.83 1.20 -9.77
CA GLU A 109 -20.57 2.27 -10.45
C GLU A 109 -19.68 3.15 -11.33
N THR A 110 -18.37 2.84 -11.38
CA THR A 110 -17.40 3.71 -12.04
C THR A 110 -16.37 2.93 -12.83
N HIS A 111 -16.10 3.42 -14.03
CA HIS A 111 -15.02 2.92 -14.86
C HIS A 111 -13.67 3.34 -14.29
N ARG A 112 -12.61 2.59 -14.61
CA ARG A 112 -11.26 3.01 -14.29
C ARG A 112 -11.00 4.37 -14.97
N PRO A 113 -10.48 5.38 -14.26
CA PRO A 113 -10.04 6.58 -14.92
C PRO A 113 -8.87 6.27 -15.85
N PRO A 114 -8.66 7.06 -16.92
CA PRO A 114 -7.54 6.93 -17.84
C PRO A 114 -6.17 6.64 -17.22
N ASN A 115 -5.81 7.37 -16.17
CA ASN A 115 -4.52 7.23 -15.49
C ASN A 115 -4.39 5.92 -14.70
N MET A 116 -5.49 5.20 -14.46
CA MET A 116 -5.52 3.90 -13.77
C MET A 116 -5.92 2.75 -14.69
N ALA A 117 -5.82 2.95 -16.01
CA ALA A 117 -6.08 1.92 -17.01
C ALA A 117 -5.18 0.68 -16.86
N ASP A 118 -3.93 0.91 -16.47
CA ASP A 118 -2.94 -0.11 -16.17
C ASP A 118 -2.46 0.02 -14.73
N ARG A 119 -2.34 -1.13 -14.05
CA ARG A 119 -1.90 -1.23 -12.66
C ARG A 119 -0.91 -2.39 -12.46
N ALA A 120 -0.36 -2.95 -13.54
CA ALA A 120 0.43 -4.18 -13.52
C ALA A 120 1.61 -4.17 -12.53
N CYS A 121 2.14 -2.99 -12.24
CA CYS A 121 3.16 -2.79 -11.22
C CYS A 121 2.98 -1.41 -10.59
N GLU A 122 2.95 -1.35 -9.26
CA GLU A 122 2.91 -0.10 -8.51
C GLU A 122 4.14 -0.02 -7.59
N ASN A 123 4.97 1.01 -7.77
CA ASN A 123 6.11 1.24 -6.88
C ASN A 123 5.65 1.94 -5.61
N THR A 124 6.27 1.69 -4.46
CA THR A 124 5.95 2.38 -3.20
C THR A 124 7.20 2.99 -2.58
N HIS A 125 7.12 4.21 -2.07
CA HIS A 125 8.20 4.83 -1.28
C HIS A 125 7.69 5.98 -0.40
N PRO A 126 8.48 6.46 0.58
CA PRO A 126 8.10 7.60 1.41
C PRO A 126 7.90 8.86 0.56
N SER A 127 6.83 9.61 0.81
CA SER A 127 6.48 10.79 0.01
C SER A 127 7.53 11.90 0.11
N ARG A 128 8.23 12.05 1.23
CA ARG A 128 9.32 13.04 1.39
C ARG A 128 10.52 12.81 0.46
N ALA A 129 10.64 11.63 -0.15
CA ALA A 129 11.84 11.22 -0.87
C ALA A 129 11.75 11.59 -2.36
N ALA A 130 11.98 12.86 -2.70
CA ALA A 130 11.90 13.36 -4.07
C ALA A 130 12.76 12.57 -5.07
N ASN A 131 13.94 12.09 -4.65
CA ASN A 131 14.76 11.23 -5.50
C ASN A 131 14.11 9.88 -5.80
N MET A 132 13.43 9.27 -4.83
CA MET A 132 12.73 8.00 -5.01
C MET A 132 11.53 8.19 -5.93
N ALA A 133 10.76 9.28 -5.74
CA ALA A 133 9.68 9.68 -6.63
C ALA A 133 10.17 9.80 -8.08
N ILE A 134 11.25 10.55 -8.33
CA ILE A 134 11.77 10.70 -9.70
C ILE A 134 12.19 9.34 -10.29
N HIS A 135 12.80 8.45 -9.51
CA HIS A 135 13.17 7.12 -10.00
C HIS A 135 11.95 6.22 -10.26
N GLY A 136 10.93 6.29 -9.41
CA GLY A 136 9.68 5.57 -9.54
C GLY A 136 8.87 6.01 -10.76
N LEU A 137 8.70 7.32 -10.93
CA LEU A 137 8.05 7.94 -12.09
C LEU A 137 8.78 7.64 -13.41
N ASN A 138 10.11 7.55 -13.39
CA ASN A 138 10.93 7.18 -14.54
C ASN A 138 11.01 5.66 -14.81
N SER A 139 10.38 4.83 -13.97
CA SER A 139 10.47 3.38 -14.07
C SER A 139 9.48 2.81 -15.08
N LYS A 140 9.42 1.47 -15.19
CA LYS A 140 8.39 0.76 -15.98
C LYS A 140 7.13 0.41 -15.17
N ALA A 141 7.01 0.92 -13.95
CA ALA A 141 5.79 0.77 -13.17
C ALA A 141 4.64 1.52 -13.84
N ALA A 142 3.42 0.99 -13.68
CA ALA A 142 2.22 1.65 -14.16
C ALA A 142 1.86 2.86 -13.28
N SER A 143 2.14 2.75 -11.98
CA SER A 143 1.94 3.83 -11.02
C SER A 143 3.06 3.91 -9.98
N ASP A 144 3.19 5.09 -9.38
CA ASP A 144 4.10 5.40 -8.30
C ASP A 144 3.29 5.88 -7.09
N PHE A 145 3.34 5.11 -6.02
CA PHE A 145 2.65 5.31 -4.77
C PHE A 145 3.55 6.10 -3.82
N MET A 146 3.11 7.30 -3.48
CA MET A 146 3.80 8.20 -2.56
C MET A 146 3.17 8.09 -1.18
N ASP A 147 3.97 7.65 -0.22
CA ASP A 147 3.48 7.17 1.05
C ASP A 147 3.67 8.18 2.18
N ASN A 148 2.58 8.63 2.79
CA ASN A 148 2.61 9.42 4.02
C ASN A 148 2.52 8.57 5.30
N GLU A 149 2.39 7.24 5.18
CA GLU A 149 2.09 6.32 6.27
C GLU A 149 3.28 5.42 6.64
N ASP A 150 3.23 4.09 6.49
CA ASP A 150 4.17 3.17 7.14
C ASP A 150 5.64 3.35 6.76
N SER A 151 5.93 3.84 5.55
CA SER A 151 7.31 4.10 5.13
C SER A 151 7.80 5.51 5.54
N GLN A 152 6.93 6.35 6.10
CA GLN A 152 7.25 7.73 6.48
C GLN A 152 7.10 7.96 7.99
N ALA A 153 8.21 8.33 8.64
CA ALA A 153 8.14 8.87 9.99
C ALA A 153 7.43 10.25 9.93
N PRO A 154 6.34 10.46 10.68
CA PRO A 154 5.46 11.63 10.58
C PRO A 154 6.01 12.87 11.32
N LEU A 155 7.30 13.18 11.16
CA LEU A 155 7.85 14.47 11.55
C LEU A 155 7.18 15.58 10.74
N LYS A 156 6.90 16.74 11.35
CA LYS A 156 6.31 17.89 10.63
C LYS A 156 7.08 18.22 9.35
N ALA A 157 8.41 18.23 9.41
CA ALA A 157 9.26 18.48 8.25
C ALA A 157 9.07 17.42 7.14
N ASN A 158 8.94 16.14 7.51
CA ASN A 158 8.71 15.05 6.56
C ASN A 158 7.31 15.15 5.93
N VAL A 159 6.28 15.42 6.73
CA VAL A 159 4.89 15.59 6.26
C VAL A 159 4.82 16.73 5.24
N LEU A 160 5.36 17.91 5.59
CA LEU A 160 5.36 19.07 4.71
C LEU A 160 6.21 18.86 3.44
N ALA A 161 7.38 18.22 3.56
CA ALA A 161 8.20 17.84 2.41
C ALA A 161 7.49 16.82 1.50
N GLY A 162 6.71 15.91 2.08
CA GLY A 162 5.88 14.95 1.36
C GLY A 162 4.81 15.64 0.52
N TYR A 163 4.05 16.57 1.10
CA TYR A 163 3.05 17.35 0.36
C TYR A 163 3.66 18.12 -0.81
N ARG A 164 4.83 18.75 -0.58
CA ARG A 164 5.55 19.46 -1.64
C ARG A 164 6.01 18.52 -2.74
N THR A 165 6.58 17.38 -2.38
CA THR A 165 7.06 16.38 -3.35
C THR A 165 5.91 15.86 -4.21
N ILE A 166 4.77 15.54 -3.62
CA ILE A 166 3.57 15.09 -4.33
C ILE A 166 3.10 16.17 -5.31
N TYR A 167 2.94 17.41 -4.84
CA TYR A 167 2.48 18.52 -5.67
C TYR A 167 3.42 18.78 -6.85
N GLU A 168 4.72 18.85 -6.61
CA GLU A 168 5.71 19.08 -7.66
C GLU A 168 5.81 17.90 -8.64
N ALA A 169 5.62 16.67 -8.17
CA ALA A 169 5.59 15.50 -9.05
C ALA A 169 4.36 15.55 -9.96
N VAL A 170 3.19 15.90 -9.43
CA VAL A 170 1.97 16.10 -10.22
C VAL A 170 2.16 17.22 -11.24
N CYS A 171 2.80 18.32 -10.85
CA CYS A 171 3.08 19.45 -11.75
C CYS A 171 4.23 19.18 -12.73
N GLY A 172 4.97 18.07 -12.60
CA GLY A 172 6.16 17.77 -13.40
C GLY A 172 7.36 18.69 -13.11
N THR A 173 7.35 19.39 -11.97
CA THR A 173 8.38 20.37 -11.57
C THR A 173 9.33 19.85 -10.50
N ILE A 174 9.12 18.61 -10.02
CA ILE A 174 9.91 17.97 -8.98
C ILE A 174 11.40 17.96 -9.29
N LYS A 175 12.22 18.26 -8.28
CA LYS A 175 13.68 18.26 -8.38
C LYS A 175 14.31 17.45 -7.25
N ASP A 176 15.40 16.78 -7.59
CA ASP A 176 16.27 16.18 -6.59
C ASP A 176 17.24 17.23 -6.06
N ALA A 177 16.95 17.76 -4.87
CA ALA A 177 17.75 18.81 -4.23
C ALA A 177 19.10 18.31 -3.65
N ARG A 178 19.43 17.02 -3.76
CA ARG A 178 20.69 16.48 -3.25
C ARG A 178 21.89 17.11 -4.00
N PRO A 179 22.98 17.46 -3.29
CA PRO A 179 24.17 18.02 -3.92
C PRO A 179 24.69 17.14 -5.06
N ASN A 180 25.00 17.76 -6.21
CA ASN A 180 25.49 17.10 -7.42
C ASN A 180 24.55 16.04 -8.02
N SER A 181 23.26 16.02 -7.65
CA SER A 181 22.33 15.08 -8.26
C SER A 181 22.20 15.32 -9.77
N LYS A 182 22.22 14.23 -10.52
CA LYS A 182 21.90 14.18 -11.96
C LYS A 182 20.51 13.58 -12.21
N THR A 183 19.78 13.25 -11.15
CA THR A 183 18.46 12.62 -11.23
C THR A 183 17.45 13.68 -11.63
N VAL A 184 16.84 13.48 -12.80
CA VAL A 184 15.81 14.36 -13.37
C VAL A 184 14.60 13.55 -13.80
N LEU A 185 13.42 14.12 -13.65
CA LEU A 185 12.19 13.53 -14.19
C LEU A 185 12.28 13.54 -15.72
N LYS A 186 12.14 12.36 -16.32
CA LYS A 186 12.13 12.18 -17.77
C LYS A 186 10.70 12.34 -18.26
N GLY A 187 10.53 12.89 -19.46
CA GLY A 187 9.23 12.94 -20.12
C GLY A 187 8.33 14.11 -19.75
N CYS A 188 8.80 15.08 -18.96
CA CYS A 188 8.17 16.39 -18.96
C CYS A 188 8.33 17.00 -20.35
N LEU A 189 7.21 17.35 -20.99
CA LEU A 189 7.22 18.11 -22.23
C LEU A 189 7.95 19.43 -21.94
N SER A 190 9.00 19.72 -22.71
CA SER A 190 9.64 21.03 -22.64
C SER A 190 8.65 22.11 -23.12
N PRO A 191 8.85 23.39 -22.75
CA PRO A 191 8.09 24.48 -23.32
C PRO A 191 8.08 24.48 -24.86
N GLN A 192 9.16 24.01 -25.49
CA GLN A 192 9.30 23.86 -26.95
C GLN A 192 8.48 22.69 -27.49
N ASP A 193 8.41 21.58 -26.77
CA ASP A 193 7.52 20.46 -27.10
C ASP A 193 6.05 20.92 -27.02
N LEU A 194 5.68 21.66 -25.97
CA LEU A 194 4.35 22.27 -25.83
C LEU A 194 4.05 23.29 -26.94
N GLU A 195 5.03 24.06 -27.40
CA GLU A 195 4.91 25.01 -28.51
C GLU A 195 4.63 24.28 -29.84
N PHE A 196 5.36 23.19 -30.11
CA PHE A 196 5.13 22.31 -31.26
C PHE A 196 3.71 21.69 -31.25
N PHE A 197 3.23 21.28 -30.07
CA PHE A 197 1.87 20.79 -29.93
C PHE A 197 0.84 21.91 -30.07
N SER A 198 1.08 23.10 -29.53
CA SER A 198 0.16 24.24 -29.63
C SER A 198 0.01 24.79 -31.06
N SER A 199 1.08 24.75 -31.85
CA SER A 199 1.11 25.25 -33.23
C SER A 199 0.50 24.27 -34.24
N ASN A 200 0.40 22.98 -33.89
CA ASN A 200 -0.24 21.95 -34.71
C ASN A 200 -1.55 21.42 -34.10
N ALA A 201 -1.97 21.92 -32.92
CA ALA A 201 -3.15 21.46 -32.19
C ALA A 201 -4.42 21.64 -33.02
N ASP A 202 -4.60 22.79 -33.65
CA ASP A 202 -5.79 23.08 -34.46
C ASP A 202 -5.86 22.23 -35.73
N ALA A 203 -4.73 22.02 -36.41
CA ALA A 203 -4.66 21.18 -37.61
C ALA A 203 -4.90 19.70 -37.29
N THR A 204 -4.31 19.21 -36.19
CA THR A 204 -4.50 17.83 -35.71
C THR A 204 -5.92 17.61 -35.19
N PHE A 205 -6.48 18.59 -34.48
CA PHE A 205 -7.85 18.56 -33.98
C PHE A 205 -8.86 18.56 -35.12
N GLN A 206 -8.71 19.45 -36.11
CA GLN A 206 -9.56 19.47 -37.30
C GLN A 206 -9.43 18.20 -38.14
N ALA A 207 -8.23 17.63 -38.29
CA ALA A 207 -8.03 16.37 -39.01
C ALA A 207 -8.73 15.18 -38.30
N LEU A 208 -8.64 15.10 -36.97
CA LEU A 208 -9.31 14.07 -36.17
C LEU A 208 -10.84 14.26 -36.13
N GLN A 209 -11.32 15.51 -36.18
CA GLN A 209 -12.74 15.84 -36.24
C GLN A 209 -13.32 15.50 -37.62
N ALA A 210 -12.62 15.85 -38.70
CA ALA A 210 -13.02 15.53 -40.07
C ALA A 210 -13.00 14.02 -40.35
N ALA A 211 -12.12 13.27 -39.68
CA ALA A 211 -12.08 11.81 -39.74
C ALA A 211 -13.16 11.12 -38.88
N GLY A 212 -13.99 11.87 -38.15
CA GLY A 212 -15.05 11.33 -37.28
C GLY A 212 -14.54 10.68 -35.98
N VAL A 213 -13.24 10.79 -35.68
CA VAL A 213 -12.59 10.21 -34.51
C VAL A 213 -12.98 10.94 -33.21
N LEU A 214 -13.34 12.22 -33.31
CA LEU A 214 -13.79 13.05 -32.17
C LEU A 214 -15.31 13.04 -31.96
N ASN A 215 -16.09 12.18 -32.63
CA ASN A 215 -17.55 12.14 -32.46
C ASN A 215 -17.93 11.62 -31.06
N GLY A 216 -18.05 12.55 -30.10
CA GLY A 216 -18.34 12.30 -28.69
C GLY A 216 -17.30 12.83 -27.71
N HIS A 217 -16.13 13.28 -28.19
CA HIS A 217 -15.02 13.76 -27.36
C HIS A 217 -14.66 15.22 -27.69
N GLY A 218 -14.47 16.05 -26.66
CA GLY A 218 -14.31 17.49 -26.81
C GLY A 218 -12.87 17.97 -27.03
N ARG A 219 -11.86 17.14 -26.71
CA ARG A 219 -10.42 17.48 -26.81
C ARG A 219 -9.57 16.28 -27.23
N ILE A 220 -8.45 16.52 -27.92
CA ILE A 220 -7.45 15.49 -28.30
C ILE A 220 -6.90 14.73 -27.08
N THR A 221 -6.78 15.41 -25.94
CA THR A 221 -6.35 14.82 -24.67
C THR A 221 -7.27 13.70 -24.20
N ASP A 222 -8.54 13.73 -24.59
CA ASP A 222 -9.54 12.72 -24.20
C ASP A 222 -9.28 11.40 -24.94
N LEU A 223 -8.82 11.45 -26.19
CA LEU A 223 -8.40 10.29 -27.00
C LEU A 223 -7.08 9.68 -26.52
N LEU A 224 -6.10 10.51 -26.13
CA LEU A 224 -4.81 10.06 -25.59
C LEU A 224 -4.91 9.38 -24.22
N CYS A 225 -6.09 9.47 -23.61
CA CYS A 225 -6.41 8.94 -22.29
C CYS A 225 -7.20 7.63 -22.34
N GLU A 226 -7.58 7.15 -23.51
CA GLU A 226 -8.21 5.83 -23.62
C GLU A 226 -7.17 4.69 -23.52
N PRO A 227 -7.40 3.67 -22.66
CA PRO A 227 -6.50 2.54 -22.43
C PRO A 227 -6.05 1.81 -23.71
N ASP A 228 -6.94 1.82 -24.71
CA ASP A 228 -6.86 1.04 -25.93
C ASP A 228 -6.69 1.92 -27.18
N PHE A 229 -6.46 3.23 -27.02
CA PHE A 229 -6.38 4.12 -28.16
C PHE A 229 -5.18 3.80 -29.05
N VAL A 230 -5.49 3.29 -30.23
CA VAL A 230 -4.60 3.14 -31.36
C VAL A 230 -5.28 3.84 -32.52
N LEU A 231 -4.67 4.91 -33.02
CA LEU A 231 -5.14 5.61 -34.22
C LEU A 231 -5.19 4.61 -35.38
N GLU A 232 -6.37 4.40 -35.96
CA GLU A 232 -6.54 3.55 -37.13
C GLU A 232 -5.66 4.03 -38.29
N GLU A 233 -5.18 3.09 -39.12
CA GLU A 233 -4.18 3.36 -40.16
C GLU A 233 -4.66 4.36 -41.23
N LYS A 234 -5.98 4.51 -41.39
CA LYS A 234 -6.59 5.50 -42.29
C LYS A 234 -6.45 6.95 -41.79
N VAL A 235 -6.23 7.16 -40.48
CA VAL A 235 -5.99 8.49 -39.89
C VAL A 235 -4.51 8.87 -39.98
N THR A 236 -3.61 7.88 -39.91
CA THR A 236 -2.16 8.09 -40.04
C THR A 236 -1.69 8.49 -41.44
N ALA A 237 -2.50 8.30 -42.49
CA ALA A 237 -2.14 8.71 -43.85
C ALA A 237 -2.10 10.24 -44.05
N ASN A 238 -2.83 11.01 -43.22
CA ASN A 238 -2.93 12.47 -43.34
C ASN A 238 -2.11 13.22 -42.27
N VAL A 239 -1.51 12.52 -41.29
CA VAL A 239 -0.65 13.11 -40.26
C VAL A 239 0.59 12.23 -40.14
N THR A 240 1.69 12.71 -40.74
CA THR A 240 2.92 11.94 -41.02
C THR A 240 3.70 11.43 -39.80
N ASP A 241 3.25 11.63 -38.55
CA ASP A 241 4.02 11.24 -37.36
C ASP A 241 3.18 10.79 -36.13
N LEU A 242 1.95 10.32 -36.31
CA LEU A 242 1.10 9.91 -35.17
C LEU A 242 1.48 8.56 -34.54
N LYS A 243 2.03 7.61 -35.32
CA LYS A 243 2.59 6.34 -34.79
C LYS A 243 3.85 6.62 -33.94
N GLY A 244 4.67 7.58 -34.37
CA GLY A 244 5.77 8.14 -33.59
C GLY A 244 5.28 8.81 -32.32
N LEU A 245 4.19 9.59 -32.38
CA LEU A 245 3.60 10.28 -31.22
C LEU A 245 3.04 9.32 -30.15
N ASN A 246 2.31 8.27 -30.52
CA ASN A 246 1.75 7.33 -29.54
C ASN A 246 2.87 6.48 -28.89
N GLY A 247 3.90 6.09 -29.66
CA GLY A 247 5.13 5.49 -29.12
C GLY A 247 5.89 6.45 -28.21
N PHE A 248 6.07 7.70 -28.63
CA PHE A 248 6.76 8.77 -27.89
C PHE A 248 6.06 9.11 -26.57
N LEU A 249 4.73 9.23 -26.57
CA LEU A 249 3.94 9.50 -25.36
C LEU A 249 3.93 8.29 -24.42
N ARG A 250 3.84 7.05 -24.93
CA ARG A 250 3.90 5.83 -24.09
C ARG A 250 5.29 5.56 -23.52
N GLU A 251 6.36 5.89 -24.25
CA GLU A 251 7.75 5.74 -23.77
C GLU A 251 8.16 6.83 -22.78
N ARG A 252 7.43 7.95 -22.71
CA ARG A 252 7.77 9.12 -21.89
C ARG A 252 6.72 9.52 -20.86
N ARG A 253 5.55 8.89 -20.80
CA ARG A 253 4.56 9.20 -19.75
C ARG A 253 5.09 8.67 -18.41
N PRO A 254 5.32 9.53 -17.40
CA PRO A 254 5.71 9.07 -16.08
C PRO A 254 4.61 8.16 -15.50
N ALA A 255 5.01 7.26 -14.60
CA ALA A 255 4.06 6.43 -13.87
C ALA A 255 2.98 7.30 -13.20
N THR A 256 1.74 6.80 -13.14
CA THR A 256 0.63 7.53 -12.50
C THR A 256 0.89 7.72 -11.01
N ILE A 257 0.68 8.92 -10.49
CA ILE A 257 0.85 9.21 -9.06
C ILE A 257 -0.37 8.73 -8.28
N GLN A 258 -0.12 7.95 -7.22
CA GLN A 258 -1.10 7.60 -6.18
C GLN A 258 -0.56 8.06 -4.82
N VAL A 259 -1.45 8.41 -3.88
CA VAL A 259 -1.04 8.87 -2.54
C VAL A 259 -1.66 7.97 -1.46
N ARG A 260 -0.83 7.40 -0.59
CA ARG A 260 -1.31 6.77 0.66
C ARG A 260 -1.36 7.80 1.77
N VAL A 261 -2.55 7.97 2.35
CA VAL A 261 -2.78 8.82 3.53
C VAL A 261 -2.46 8.04 4.81
N ARG A 262 -2.20 8.73 5.92
CA ARG A 262 -2.05 8.10 7.24
C ARG A 262 -3.32 7.37 7.70
N GLY A 263 -3.17 6.38 8.58
CA GLY A 263 -4.30 5.60 9.10
C GLY A 263 -5.22 6.39 10.04
N LEU A 264 -6.50 5.98 10.13
CA LEU A 264 -7.55 6.66 10.92
C LEU A 264 -7.24 6.84 12.41
N HIS A 265 -6.32 6.05 12.95
CA HIS A 265 -5.89 6.12 14.36
C HIS A 265 -4.95 7.29 14.65
N MET A 266 -4.34 7.90 13.63
CA MET A 266 -3.31 8.93 13.78
C MET A 266 -3.90 10.34 13.82
N LEU A 267 -3.31 11.20 14.66
CA LEU A 267 -3.54 12.64 14.68
C LEU A 267 -2.31 13.40 14.17
N GLU A 268 -2.52 14.63 13.72
CA GLU A 268 -1.48 15.58 13.40
C GLU A 268 -1.47 16.70 14.45
N GLY A 269 -0.51 16.62 15.38
CA GLY A 269 -0.41 17.54 16.52
C GLY A 269 0.01 18.96 16.15
N HIS A 270 0.62 19.15 14.97
CA HIS A 270 1.07 20.46 14.54
C HIS A 270 -0.03 21.31 13.90
N PHE A 271 -1.19 20.71 13.59
CA PHE A 271 -2.33 21.38 12.96
C PHE A 271 -3.54 21.23 13.87
N LEU A 272 -4.04 22.34 14.41
CA LEU A 272 -5.19 22.37 15.29
C LEU A 272 -6.36 23.07 14.60
N VAL A 273 -7.56 22.53 14.77
CA VAL A 273 -8.83 23.16 14.37
C VAL A 273 -9.73 23.23 15.58
N ASP A 274 -10.13 24.44 15.97
CA ASP A 274 -10.89 24.74 17.19
C ASP A 274 -10.20 24.18 18.45
N GLY A 275 -8.87 24.33 18.52
CA GLY A 275 -8.04 23.90 19.65
C GLY A 275 -7.77 22.40 19.74
N LYS A 276 -8.20 21.59 18.76
CA LYS A 276 -7.99 20.13 18.72
C LYS A 276 -7.11 19.71 17.54
N PRO A 277 -6.17 18.76 17.71
CA PRO A 277 -5.41 18.16 16.64
C PRO A 277 -6.30 17.65 15.51
N VAL A 278 -5.85 17.87 14.29
CA VAL A 278 -6.51 17.38 13.09
C VAL A 278 -6.24 15.88 12.93
N SER A 279 -7.21 15.16 12.38
CA SER A 279 -6.98 13.79 11.92
C SER A 279 -5.91 13.78 10.82
N ALA A 280 -4.83 13.03 11.03
CA ALA A 280 -3.73 12.91 10.08
C ALA A 280 -4.19 12.49 8.66
N PRO A 281 -5.06 11.47 8.48
CA PRO A 281 -5.60 11.13 7.16
C PRO A 281 -6.36 12.26 6.50
N LEU A 282 -7.16 13.02 7.26
CA LEU A 282 -7.94 14.14 6.70
C LEU A 282 -7.02 15.26 6.22
N LEU A 283 -5.95 15.56 6.96
CA LEU A 283 -4.96 16.54 6.52
C LEU A 283 -4.26 16.10 5.24
N ASP A 284 -3.74 14.86 5.22
CA ASP A 284 -3.05 14.31 4.04
C ASP A 284 -3.95 14.35 2.80
N PHE A 285 -5.20 13.89 2.97
CA PHE A 285 -6.21 13.87 1.93
C PHE A 285 -6.55 15.28 1.45
N ALA A 286 -6.89 16.19 2.36
CA ALA A 286 -7.36 17.53 2.02
C ALA A 286 -6.27 18.33 1.30
N VAL A 287 -5.03 18.30 1.80
CA VAL A 287 -3.90 18.99 1.15
C VAL A 287 -3.64 18.40 -0.22
N PHE A 288 -3.59 17.07 -0.36
CA PHE A 288 -3.37 16.42 -1.66
C PHE A 288 -4.47 16.82 -2.67
N VAL A 289 -5.74 16.64 -2.31
CA VAL A 289 -6.83 16.88 -3.25
C VAL A 289 -6.94 18.38 -3.57
N ALA A 290 -6.88 19.28 -2.58
CA ALA A 290 -6.99 20.72 -2.80
C ALA A 290 -5.85 21.28 -3.67
N THR A 291 -4.64 20.74 -3.56
CA THR A 291 -3.49 21.21 -4.34
C THR A 291 -3.38 20.53 -5.71
N CYS A 292 -3.82 19.27 -5.84
CA CYS A 292 -3.53 18.46 -7.02
C CYS A 292 -4.75 18.21 -7.93
N HIS A 293 -6.00 18.48 -7.50
CA HIS A 293 -7.18 18.16 -8.32
C HIS A 293 -7.17 18.88 -9.68
N ALA A 294 -6.85 20.17 -9.73
CA ALA A 294 -6.85 20.95 -10.95
C ALA A 294 -5.70 20.56 -11.90
N PRO A 295 -4.44 20.43 -11.46
CA PRO A 295 -3.37 19.88 -12.28
C PRO A 295 -3.68 18.48 -12.84
N LEU A 296 -4.22 17.57 -12.02
CA LEU A 296 -4.59 16.22 -12.47
C LEU A 296 -5.71 16.28 -13.52
N ALA A 297 -6.74 17.08 -13.29
CA ALA A 297 -7.82 17.25 -14.25
C ALA A 297 -7.33 17.82 -15.60
N ALA A 298 -6.36 18.74 -15.59
CA ALA A 298 -5.74 19.25 -16.81
C ALA A 298 -5.02 18.16 -17.63
N MET A 299 -4.62 17.06 -16.99
CA MET A 299 -4.01 15.87 -17.61
C MET A 299 -5.01 14.72 -17.83
N ALA A 300 -6.33 14.99 -17.71
CA ALA A 300 -7.40 13.99 -17.72
C ALA A 300 -7.15 12.82 -16.75
N ALA A 301 -6.52 13.14 -15.61
CA ALA A 301 -6.28 12.25 -14.49
C ALA A 301 -7.17 12.64 -13.30
N GLN A 302 -7.31 11.73 -12.36
CA GLN A 302 -8.11 11.91 -11.16
C GLN A 302 -7.26 11.72 -9.89
N PRO A 303 -7.51 12.50 -8.82
CA PRO A 303 -6.90 12.26 -7.51
C PRO A 303 -7.14 10.82 -7.07
N THR A 304 -6.06 10.06 -6.90
CA THR A 304 -6.11 8.63 -6.63
C THR A 304 -5.38 8.31 -5.32
N LEU A 305 -6.10 7.69 -4.39
CA LEU A 305 -5.64 7.44 -3.03
C LEU A 305 -5.48 5.95 -2.71
N TYR A 306 -4.67 5.68 -1.69
CA TYR A 306 -4.66 4.42 -0.97
C TYR A 306 -5.12 4.63 0.47
N LEU A 307 -6.07 3.81 0.92
CA LEU A 307 -6.67 3.88 2.25
C LEU A 307 -6.16 2.70 3.11
N PRO A 308 -5.24 2.94 4.06
CA PRO A 308 -4.64 1.87 4.85
C PRO A 308 -5.44 1.51 6.10
N LYS A 309 -5.23 0.30 6.62
CA LYS A 309 -5.64 -0.16 7.95
C LYS A 309 -7.12 0.08 8.28
N MET A 310 -7.98 0.01 7.26
CA MET A 310 -9.44 0.03 7.44
C MET A 310 -9.87 -1.25 8.16
N GLU A 311 -10.90 -1.18 9.00
CA GLU A 311 -11.39 -2.34 9.79
C GLU A 311 -12.87 -2.65 9.58
N SER A 312 -13.65 -1.78 8.92
CA SER A 312 -15.08 -2.02 8.71
C SER A 312 -15.67 -1.26 7.51
N ARG A 313 -16.87 -1.68 7.10
CA ARG A 313 -17.69 -0.94 6.13
C ARG A 313 -18.07 0.47 6.59
N HIS A 314 -18.10 0.72 7.90
CA HIS A 314 -18.43 2.05 8.43
C HIS A 314 -17.32 3.06 8.14
N GLU A 315 -16.06 2.63 8.11
CA GLU A 315 -14.91 3.48 7.79
C GLU A 315 -14.84 3.82 6.30
N THR A 316 -15.19 2.88 5.43
CA THR A 316 -15.31 3.14 3.99
C THR A 316 -16.54 3.99 3.66
N ALA A 317 -17.65 3.79 4.35
CA ALA A 317 -18.80 4.71 4.27
C ALA A 317 -18.45 6.13 4.77
N TRP A 318 -17.60 6.27 5.79
CA TRP A 318 -17.09 7.56 6.24
C TRP A 318 -16.20 8.21 5.18
N TRP A 319 -15.29 7.46 4.55
CA TRP A 319 -14.47 7.98 3.44
C TRP A 319 -15.31 8.46 2.26
N ALA A 320 -16.39 7.74 1.91
CA ALA A 320 -17.31 8.20 0.88
C ALA A 320 -17.94 9.57 1.21
N LYS A 321 -18.30 9.81 2.48
CA LYS A 321 -18.78 11.12 2.95
C LYS A 321 -17.70 12.19 2.89
N VAL A 322 -16.46 11.87 3.29
CA VAL A 322 -15.30 12.77 3.19
C VAL A 322 -15.06 13.17 1.73
N PHE A 323 -15.07 12.22 0.81
CA PHE A 323 -14.89 12.48 -0.62
C PHE A 323 -16.00 13.37 -1.19
N ALA A 324 -17.27 13.08 -0.85
CA ALA A 324 -18.39 13.89 -1.29
C ALA A 324 -18.34 15.33 -0.73
N ALA A 325 -17.94 15.48 0.55
CA ALA A 325 -17.78 16.79 1.18
C ALA A 325 -16.67 17.60 0.50
N MET A 326 -15.50 16.99 0.25
CA MET A 326 -14.40 17.65 -0.43
C MET A 326 -14.75 18.02 -1.88
N ALA A 327 -15.42 17.12 -2.60
CA ALA A 327 -15.86 17.39 -3.96
C ALA A 327 -16.81 18.59 -4.03
N THR A 328 -17.72 18.69 -3.05
CA THR A 328 -18.63 19.83 -2.90
C THR A 328 -17.88 21.12 -2.58
N GLN A 329 -16.93 21.08 -1.63
CA GLN A 329 -16.13 22.25 -1.25
C GLN A 329 -15.29 22.80 -2.41
N LEU A 330 -14.72 21.91 -3.24
CA LEU A 330 -13.88 22.28 -4.39
C LEU A 330 -14.68 22.52 -5.69
N GLY A 331 -15.98 22.23 -5.71
CA GLY A 331 -16.80 22.31 -6.92
C GLY A 331 -16.38 21.35 -8.04
N ILE A 332 -15.79 20.20 -7.69
CA ILE A 332 -15.37 19.16 -8.65
C ILE A 332 -16.46 18.06 -8.79
N PRO A 333 -16.44 17.25 -9.86
CA PRO A 333 -17.43 16.20 -10.04
C PRO A 333 -17.50 15.24 -8.84
N PRO A 334 -18.70 14.78 -8.40
CA PRO A 334 -18.85 13.98 -7.19
C PRO A 334 -17.99 12.71 -7.13
N LYS A 335 -17.73 12.07 -8.29
CA LYS A 335 -16.95 10.83 -8.41
C LYS A 335 -15.50 11.04 -8.87
N ALA A 336 -15.00 12.29 -8.79
CA ALA A 336 -13.67 12.65 -9.28
C ALA A 336 -12.53 12.11 -8.41
N ILE A 337 -12.79 11.81 -7.13
CA ILE A 337 -11.82 11.28 -6.19
C ILE A 337 -11.91 9.75 -6.20
N ARG A 338 -10.77 9.09 -6.35
CA ARG A 338 -10.68 7.63 -6.52
C ARG A 338 -9.81 7.02 -5.44
N SER A 339 -10.08 5.78 -5.04
CA SER A 339 -9.32 5.13 -3.98
C SER A 339 -9.20 3.62 -4.14
N THR A 340 -8.05 3.07 -3.74
CA THR A 340 -7.87 1.64 -3.47
C THR A 340 -7.85 1.41 -1.97
N THR A 341 -8.63 0.46 -1.46
CA THR A 341 -8.66 0.13 -0.02
C THR A 341 -7.74 -1.05 0.28
N MET A 342 -6.85 -0.90 1.26
CA MET A 342 -5.99 -2.00 1.68
C MET A 342 -6.77 -2.95 2.60
N ILE A 343 -6.89 -4.21 2.20
CA ILE A 343 -7.47 -5.26 3.05
C ILE A 343 -6.34 -5.87 3.86
N GLU A 344 -5.81 -5.11 4.80
CA GLU A 344 -4.65 -5.47 5.62
C GLU A 344 -5.00 -5.59 7.10
N THR A 345 -6.27 -5.80 7.40
CA THR A 345 -6.76 -6.13 8.74
C THR A 345 -7.64 -7.37 8.65
N ILE A 346 -7.64 -8.21 9.68
CA ILE A 346 -8.45 -9.43 9.68
C ILE A 346 -9.95 -9.08 9.71
N THR A 347 -10.30 -7.98 10.35
CA THR A 347 -11.67 -7.46 10.43
C THR A 347 -12.18 -6.96 9.09
N ALA A 348 -11.36 -6.22 8.31
CA ALA A 348 -11.71 -5.87 6.93
C ALA A 348 -11.87 -7.11 6.04
N SER A 349 -11.12 -8.18 6.30
CA SER A 349 -11.27 -9.45 5.59
C SER A 349 -12.69 -10.05 5.70
N MET A 350 -13.43 -9.72 6.76
CA MET A 350 -14.81 -10.16 7.01
C MET A 350 -15.87 -9.23 6.38
N GLU A 351 -15.49 -8.01 5.99
CA GLU A 351 -16.43 -6.99 5.47
C GLU A 351 -15.99 -6.39 4.13
N LYS A 352 -15.00 -6.99 3.45
CA LYS A 352 -14.39 -6.41 2.24
C LYS A 352 -15.40 -6.13 1.12
N GLU A 353 -16.45 -6.94 1.02
CA GLU A 353 -17.48 -6.76 0.00
C GLU A 353 -18.39 -5.57 0.32
N GLU A 354 -18.80 -5.43 1.58
CA GLU A 354 -19.54 -4.27 2.10
C GLU A 354 -18.71 -2.98 2.02
N MET A 355 -17.40 -3.08 2.23
CA MET A 355 -16.46 -1.96 2.07
C MET A 355 -16.42 -1.47 0.62
N ASN A 356 -16.36 -2.39 -0.34
CA ASN A 356 -16.50 -2.01 -1.75
C ASN A 356 -17.89 -1.45 -2.05
N TYR A 357 -18.97 -1.99 -1.45
CA TYR A 357 -20.33 -1.50 -1.67
C TYR A 357 -20.52 -0.05 -1.19
N THR A 358 -20.03 0.26 0.02
CA THR A 358 -20.15 1.60 0.61
C THR A 358 -19.27 2.63 -0.10
N LEU A 359 -18.17 2.20 -0.72
CA LEU A 359 -17.24 3.06 -1.46
C LEU A 359 -17.38 2.96 -2.99
N ARG A 360 -18.40 2.28 -3.52
CA ARG A 360 -18.49 1.87 -4.95
C ARG A 360 -18.47 3.01 -5.98
N GLU A 361 -18.75 4.24 -5.56
CA GLU A 361 -18.66 5.43 -6.41
C GLU A 361 -17.23 5.95 -6.56
N HIS A 362 -16.32 5.54 -5.68
CA HIS A 362 -14.93 6.01 -5.59
C HIS A 362 -13.91 4.87 -5.69
N SER A 363 -14.32 3.64 -5.40
CA SER A 363 -13.44 2.48 -5.33
C SER A 363 -12.86 2.11 -6.68
N LEU A 364 -11.54 1.95 -6.73
CA LEU A 364 -10.80 1.24 -7.77
C LEU A 364 -10.60 -0.24 -7.42
N GLY A 365 -11.04 -0.66 -6.23
CA GLY A 365 -10.87 -2.00 -5.70
C GLY A 365 -9.95 -2.05 -4.49
N GLN A 366 -9.26 -3.18 -4.34
CA GLN A 366 -8.59 -3.52 -3.08
C GLN A 366 -7.19 -4.06 -3.27
N ASN A 367 -6.35 -3.86 -2.25
CA ASN A 367 -4.98 -4.37 -2.19
C ASN A 367 -4.81 -5.40 -1.07
N LYS A 368 -3.86 -6.32 -1.27
CA LYS A 368 -3.50 -7.34 -0.30
C LYS A 368 -2.18 -7.05 0.43
N GLY A 369 -2.27 -6.83 1.74
CA GLY A 369 -1.12 -6.72 2.64
C GLY A 369 -0.79 -8.03 3.35
N ARG A 370 0.49 -8.27 3.68
CA ARG A 370 0.92 -9.44 4.47
C ARG A 370 1.19 -9.09 5.92
N TYR A 371 2.12 -8.16 6.17
CA TYR A 371 2.59 -7.90 7.53
C TYR A 371 1.55 -7.19 8.39
N ASP A 372 0.90 -6.15 7.89
CA ASP A 372 -0.22 -5.52 8.60
C ASP A 372 -1.37 -6.50 8.86
N TYR A 373 -1.70 -7.35 7.88
CA TYR A 373 -2.74 -8.37 8.03
C TYR A 373 -2.42 -9.32 9.18
N LEU A 374 -1.18 -9.83 9.21
CA LEU A 374 -0.72 -10.74 10.27
C LEU A 374 -0.54 -10.04 11.62
N PHE A 375 -0.19 -8.76 11.60
CA PHE A 375 -0.09 -7.92 12.80
C PHE A 375 -1.48 -7.72 13.43
N ASN A 376 -2.46 -7.32 12.62
CA ASN A 376 -3.83 -7.14 13.06
C ASN A 376 -4.48 -8.47 13.45
N PHE A 377 -4.18 -9.56 12.73
CA PHE A 377 -4.60 -10.92 13.09
C PHE A 377 -4.23 -11.26 14.53
N ILE A 378 -2.96 -11.06 14.91
CA ILE A 378 -2.49 -11.33 16.27
C ILE A 378 -3.22 -10.46 17.29
N LYS A 379 -3.29 -9.15 17.04
CA LYS A 379 -3.93 -8.18 17.94
C LYS A 379 -5.39 -8.52 18.22
N ARG A 380 -6.15 -8.82 17.17
CA ARG A 380 -7.59 -9.06 17.27
C ARG A 380 -7.89 -10.42 17.89
N LEU A 381 -7.09 -11.46 17.62
CA LEU A 381 -7.40 -12.86 17.97
C LEU A 381 -6.68 -13.42 19.19
N THR A 382 -5.75 -12.68 19.79
CA THR A 382 -5.05 -13.13 21.02
C THR A 382 -5.71 -12.52 22.25
N LEU A 383 -6.11 -13.35 23.20
CA LEU A 383 -6.66 -12.90 24.47
C LEU A 383 -5.53 -12.37 25.39
N PRO A 384 -5.62 -11.13 25.90
CA PRO A 384 -4.77 -10.61 26.97
C PRO A 384 -4.65 -11.56 28.17
N LYS A 385 -3.51 -11.57 28.87
CA LYS A 385 -3.31 -12.43 30.05
C LYS A 385 -4.38 -12.17 31.12
N SER A 386 -4.77 -10.90 31.32
CA SER A 386 -5.84 -10.53 32.26
C SER A 386 -7.20 -11.18 31.97
N LEU A 387 -7.52 -11.44 30.68
CA LEU A 387 -8.75 -12.10 30.27
C LEU A 387 -8.64 -13.62 30.24
N GLN A 388 -7.41 -14.17 30.17
CA GLN A 388 -7.17 -15.61 30.21
C GLN A 388 -7.46 -16.23 31.59
N ALA A 389 -7.35 -15.46 32.69
CA ALA A 389 -7.62 -15.95 34.05
C ALA A 389 -9.05 -16.51 34.23
N ASN A 390 -9.99 -16.12 33.37
CA ASN A 390 -11.37 -16.63 33.35
C ASN A 390 -11.51 -17.99 32.62
N LEU A 391 -10.43 -18.53 32.07
CA LEU A 391 -10.38 -19.86 31.45
C LEU A 391 -9.94 -20.87 32.51
N SER A 392 -10.80 -21.83 32.87
CA SER A 392 -10.50 -22.84 33.90
C SER A 392 -9.16 -23.54 33.64
N PRO A 393 -8.23 -23.58 34.61
CA PRO A 393 -6.95 -24.27 34.45
C PRO A 393 -7.20 -25.78 34.48
N SER A 394 -6.88 -26.48 33.38
CA SER A 394 -6.69 -27.93 33.43
C SER A 394 -5.19 -28.23 33.52
N PRO A 395 -4.71 -29.02 34.50
CA PRO A 395 -3.28 -29.18 34.80
C PRO A 395 -2.42 -29.89 33.74
N ASN A 396 -2.98 -30.37 32.62
CA ASN A 396 -2.27 -31.23 31.66
C ASN A 396 -2.01 -30.59 30.27
N ASN A 397 -2.11 -29.27 30.12
CA ASN A 397 -2.05 -28.61 28.80
C ASN A 397 -0.65 -28.34 28.21
N LEU A 398 0.40 -29.03 28.68
CA LEU A 398 1.73 -29.01 28.03
C LEU A 398 1.89 -30.11 26.98
N GLU A 399 0.93 -31.02 26.85
CA GLU A 399 0.88 -32.00 25.77
C GLU A 399 -0.38 -31.74 24.93
N LEU A 400 -0.22 -31.69 23.61
CA LEU A 400 -1.25 -31.49 22.56
C LEU A 400 -1.41 -30.05 22.06
N VAL A 401 -0.48 -29.69 21.18
CA VAL A 401 -0.76 -28.94 19.96
C VAL A 401 -1.98 -29.58 19.27
N GLY A 402 -3.16 -28.97 19.43
CA GLY A 402 -4.40 -29.43 18.82
C GLY A 402 -5.60 -29.42 19.78
N THR A 403 -6.48 -28.44 19.61
CA THR A 403 -7.93 -28.46 19.93
C THR A 403 -8.48 -28.23 21.36
N HIS A 404 -7.71 -27.95 22.42
CA HIS A 404 -8.33 -27.80 23.77
C HIS A 404 -8.09 -26.48 24.53
N ALA A 405 -7.23 -25.58 24.03
CA ALA A 405 -7.03 -24.23 24.58
C ALA A 405 -7.48 -23.17 23.55
N PRO A 406 -8.71 -22.61 23.65
CA PRO A 406 -9.27 -21.70 22.65
C PRO A 406 -8.41 -20.45 22.40
N HIS A 407 -7.67 -19.99 23.41
CA HIS A 407 -6.76 -18.83 23.33
C HIS A 407 -5.47 -19.10 22.53
N ARG A 408 -5.13 -20.36 22.23
CA ARG A 408 -3.93 -20.75 21.47
C ARG A 408 -4.22 -21.11 20.00
N ARG A 409 -5.50 -21.12 19.60
CA ARG A 409 -5.94 -21.48 18.24
C ARG A 409 -5.34 -20.57 17.16
N TYR A 410 -5.02 -19.32 17.51
CA TYR A 410 -4.56 -18.28 16.61
C TYR A 410 -3.08 -17.93 16.82
N LEU A 411 -2.32 -18.81 17.48
CA LEU A 411 -0.88 -18.63 17.70
C LEU A 411 -0.15 -18.68 16.36
N LEU A 412 0.68 -17.66 16.07
CA LEU A 412 1.48 -17.64 14.85
C LEU A 412 2.96 -17.94 15.12
N PRO A 413 3.61 -18.76 14.29
CA PRO A 413 5.04 -19.00 14.38
C PRO A 413 5.84 -17.79 13.86
N ASP A 414 7.15 -17.98 13.70
CA ASP A 414 8.02 -16.99 13.08
C ASP A 414 7.62 -16.66 11.62
N ASN A 415 8.17 -15.56 11.09
CA ASN A 415 7.85 -15.04 9.76
C ASN A 415 8.33 -15.94 8.62
N ALA A 416 9.30 -16.83 8.87
CA ALA A 416 9.80 -17.76 7.87
C ALA A 416 8.74 -18.82 7.52
N HIS A 417 7.82 -19.10 8.45
CA HIS A 417 6.76 -20.09 8.29
C HIS A 417 5.37 -19.51 7.94
N THR A 418 5.18 -18.19 7.98
CA THR A 418 3.87 -17.53 7.74
C THR A 418 3.77 -16.83 6.38
N GLY A 419 4.14 -17.53 5.30
CA GLY A 419 4.08 -17.02 3.91
C GLY A 419 2.68 -16.97 3.32
N MET A 420 2.48 -16.26 2.19
CA MET A 420 1.18 -16.14 1.50
C MET A 420 0.60 -17.48 0.98
N GLY A 421 1.38 -18.57 1.00
CA GLY A 421 0.93 -19.92 0.67
C GLY A 421 0.40 -20.72 1.85
N VAL A 422 0.40 -20.18 3.08
CA VAL A 422 -0.30 -20.80 4.22
C VAL A 422 -1.80 -20.67 3.99
N SER A 423 -2.57 -21.73 4.27
CA SER A 423 -3.96 -21.87 3.79
C SER A 423 -4.87 -20.69 4.12
N PHE A 424 -4.80 -20.11 5.33
CA PHE A 424 -5.67 -18.96 5.66
C PHE A 424 -5.27 -17.66 4.95
N LEU A 425 -3.98 -17.46 4.66
CA LEU A 425 -3.49 -16.34 3.85
C LEU A 425 -3.80 -16.55 2.37
N GLU A 426 -3.77 -17.80 1.92
CA GLU A 426 -4.20 -18.17 0.57
C GLU A 426 -5.70 -17.95 0.39
N ALA A 427 -6.52 -18.38 1.35
CA ALA A 427 -7.95 -18.10 1.42
C ALA A 427 -8.23 -16.59 1.42
N TYR A 428 -7.52 -15.82 2.25
CA TYR A 428 -7.57 -14.37 2.26
C TYR A 428 -7.27 -13.76 0.87
N SER A 429 -6.19 -14.22 0.22
CA SER A 429 -5.76 -13.72 -1.07
C SER A 429 -6.78 -14.03 -2.17
N ASN A 430 -7.24 -15.28 -2.23
CA ASN A 430 -8.25 -15.77 -3.17
C ASN A 430 -9.59 -15.05 -2.99
N HIS A 431 -10.07 -14.93 -1.76
CA HIS A 431 -11.32 -14.25 -1.45
C HIS A 431 -11.31 -12.78 -1.89
N THR A 432 -10.18 -12.09 -1.67
CA THR A 432 -10.04 -10.68 -2.07
C THR A 432 -10.07 -10.54 -3.60
N SER A 433 -9.32 -11.36 -4.34
CA SER A 433 -9.36 -11.33 -5.81
C SER A 433 -10.76 -11.68 -6.34
N GLN A 434 -11.40 -12.71 -5.78
CA GLN A 434 -12.73 -13.14 -6.17
C GLN A 434 -13.79 -12.05 -5.99
N VAL A 435 -13.84 -11.39 -4.82
CA VAL A 435 -14.82 -10.32 -4.55
C VAL A 435 -14.65 -9.17 -5.52
N ASN A 436 -13.40 -8.71 -5.74
CA ASN A 436 -13.17 -7.57 -6.63
C ASN A 436 -13.51 -7.91 -8.09
N LEU A 437 -13.07 -9.06 -8.59
CA LEU A 437 -13.41 -9.52 -9.94
C LEU A 437 -14.93 -9.68 -10.12
N ARG A 438 -15.62 -10.31 -9.15
CA ARG A 438 -17.08 -10.47 -9.19
C ARG A 438 -17.78 -9.13 -9.23
N ARG A 439 -17.26 -8.10 -8.56
CA ARG A 439 -17.88 -6.78 -8.48
C ARG A 439 -17.38 -5.79 -9.54
N GLY A 440 -16.43 -6.17 -10.39
CA GLY A 440 -15.90 -5.29 -11.44
C GLY A 440 -14.91 -4.23 -10.91
N PHE A 441 -14.20 -4.55 -9.84
CA PHE A 441 -13.09 -3.75 -9.30
C PHE A 441 -11.75 -4.45 -9.52
N ASP A 442 -10.65 -3.74 -9.30
CA ASP A 442 -9.32 -4.34 -9.32
C ASP A 442 -8.97 -5.02 -8.00
N SER A 443 -8.20 -6.09 -8.09
CA SER A 443 -7.44 -6.62 -6.95
C SER A 443 -5.96 -6.40 -7.22
N VAL A 444 -5.22 -5.93 -6.22
CA VAL A 444 -3.77 -5.72 -6.32
C VAL A 444 -3.06 -6.64 -5.33
N GLY A 445 -2.03 -7.33 -5.83
CA GLY A 445 -1.16 -8.23 -5.09
C GLY A 445 -0.23 -7.54 -4.10
N GLY A 446 0.58 -8.33 -3.40
CA GLY A 446 1.38 -7.87 -2.27
C GLY A 446 2.71 -7.22 -2.64
N MET A 447 3.50 -6.90 -1.61
CA MET A 447 4.81 -6.24 -1.72
C MET A 447 5.94 -7.17 -2.17
N VAL A 448 6.92 -6.59 -2.86
CA VAL A 448 8.25 -7.14 -3.12
C VAL A 448 9.26 -6.23 -2.46
N THR A 449 9.86 -6.70 -1.37
CA THR A 449 10.74 -5.88 -0.53
C THR A 449 12.21 -5.95 -0.93
N ASN A 450 12.60 -6.84 -1.85
CA ASN A 450 14.00 -6.98 -2.25
C ASN A 450 14.59 -5.67 -2.81
N ILE A 451 15.81 -5.36 -2.40
CA ILE A 451 16.62 -4.27 -2.98
C ILE A 451 17.83 -4.85 -3.73
N PRO A 452 18.34 -4.17 -4.77
CA PRO A 452 19.53 -4.63 -5.48
C PRO A 452 20.72 -4.73 -4.53
N THR A 453 21.36 -5.89 -4.48
CA THR A 453 22.48 -6.14 -3.56
C THR A 453 23.84 -5.86 -4.20
N GLY A 454 23.89 -5.81 -5.53
CA GLY A 454 25.14 -5.76 -6.29
C GLY A 454 25.79 -7.14 -6.46
N ASP A 455 25.24 -8.19 -5.84
CA ASP A 455 25.60 -9.58 -6.06
C ASP A 455 24.63 -10.22 -7.08
N PRO A 456 25.09 -10.53 -8.31
CA PRO A 456 24.24 -11.11 -9.34
C PRO A 456 23.59 -12.45 -8.96
N ALA A 457 24.20 -13.24 -8.08
CA ALA A 457 23.65 -14.53 -7.66
C ALA A 457 22.47 -14.34 -6.71
N ILE A 458 22.58 -13.42 -5.74
CA ILE A 458 21.50 -13.07 -4.81
C ILE A 458 20.34 -12.43 -5.59
N ASP A 459 20.65 -11.47 -6.45
CA ASP A 459 19.64 -10.75 -7.23
C ASP A 459 18.90 -11.71 -8.18
N LYS A 460 19.59 -12.66 -8.83
CA LYS A 460 18.96 -13.67 -9.70
C LYS A 460 18.05 -14.62 -8.92
N LYS A 461 18.43 -15.02 -7.70
CA LYS A 461 17.59 -15.85 -6.82
C LYS A 461 16.32 -15.10 -6.40
N ALA A 462 16.45 -13.82 -6.04
CA ALA A 462 15.32 -12.96 -5.71
C ALA A 462 14.37 -12.79 -6.90
N GLN A 463 14.90 -12.53 -8.10
CA GLN A 463 14.12 -12.41 -9.35
C GLN A 463 13.35 -13.70 -9.68
N ALA A 464 13.97 -14.87 -9.49
CA ALA A 464 13.30 -16.15 -9.75
C ALA A 464 12.12 -16.38 -8.80
N LYS A 465 12.31 -16.14 -7.50
CA LYS A 465 11.24 -16.23 -6.50
C LYS A 465 10.11 -15.23 -6.79
N LEU A 466 10.49 -13.99 -7.08
CA LEU A 466 9.58 -12.91 -7.42
C LEU A 466 8.65 -13.29 -8.57
N ARG A 467 9.21 -13.83 -9.67
CA ARG A 467 8.42 -14.21 -10.84
C ARG A 467 7.37 -15.27 -10.49
N VAL A 468 7.69 -16.22 -9.61
CA VAL A 468 6.72 -17.22 -9.13
C VAL A 468 5.61 -16.55 -8.33
N ASP A 469 5.97 -15.76 -7.31
CA ASP A 469 4.99 -15.10 -6.44
C ASP A 469 4.02 -14.21 -7.24
N LYS A 470 4.55 -13.44 -8.20
CA LYS A 470 3.75 -12.54 -9.05
C LYS A 470 2.95 -13.26 -10.12
N THR A 471 3.41 -14.39 -10.63
CA THR A 471 2.59 -15.22 -11.51
C THR A 471 1.40 -15.79 -10.74
N ASN A 472 1.59 -16.22 -9.49
CA ASN A 472 0.49 -16.70 -8.65
C ASN A 472 -0.57 -15.61 -8.38
N GLU A 473 -0.15 -14.37 -8.14
CA GLU A 473 -1.05 -13.21 -8.02
C GLU A 473 -1.81 -12.95 -9.33
N ALA A 474 -1.10 -12.93 -10.47
CA ALA A 474 -1.72 -12.74 -11.78
C ALA A 474 -2.75 -13.84 -12.10
N TRP A 475 -2.46 -15.11 -11.79
CA TRP A 475 -3.38 -16.22 -12.00
C TRP A 475 -4.66 -16.15 -11.16
N LYS A 476 -4.60 -15.53 -9.98
CA LYS A 476 -5.79 -15.24 -9.15
C LYS A 476 -6.66 -14.12 -9.74
N GLY A 477 -6.18 -13.46 -10.78
CA GLY A 477 -6.84 -12.35 -11.47
C GLY A 477 -6.57 -10.98 -10.85
N ASP A 478 -5.45 -10.84 -10.14
CA ASP A 478 -4.97 -9.50 -9.73
C ASP A 478 -4.58 -8.66 -10.95
N ALA A 479 -4.89 -7.37 -10.91
CA ALA A 479 -4.57 -6.41 -11.96
C ALA A 479 -3.08 -6.03 -11.99
N GLY A 480 -2.38 -6.25 -10.87
CA GLY A 480 -0.95 -6.00 -10.69
C GLY A 480 -0.47 -6.29 -9.27
N GLY A 481 0.76 -5.89 -8.95
CA GLY A 481 1.36 -6.06 -7.63
C GLY A 481 2.37 -4.97 -7.30
N TRP A 482 2.86 -4.97 -6.06
CA TRP A 482 3.73 -3.91 -5.55
C TRP A 482 5.22 -4.20 -5.68
N SER A 483 6.00 -3.12 -5.80
CA SER A 483 7.47 -3.14 -5.75
C SER A 483 8.00 -2.07 -4.81
N GLY A 484 8.87 -2.44 -3.88
CA GLY A 484 9.56 -1.49 -3.00
C GLY A 484 10.76 -0.80 -3.65
N HIS A 485 11.16 -1.21 -4.86
CA HIS A 485 12.33 -0.63 -5.53
C HIS A 485 12.21 -0.64 -7.06
N PRO A 486 12.41 0.50 -7.77
CA PRO A 486 12.22 0.63 -9.21
C PRO A 486 12.98 -0.37 -10.10
N ALA A 487 14.12 -0.90 -9.61
CA ALA A 487 14.88 -1.93 -10.32
C ALA A 487 14.12 -3.25 -10.48
N PHE A 488 13.16 -3.54 -9.60
CA PHE A 488 12.34 -4.75 -9.66
C PHE A 488 11.02 -4.58 -10.42
N SER A 489 10.60 -3.34 -10.74
CA SER A 489 9.34 -3.08 -11.43
C SER A 489 9.15 -3.89 -12.73
N PRO A 490 10.17 -4.07 -13.60
CA PRO A 490 10.02 -4.91 -14.80
C PRO A 490 9.70 -6.37 -14.49
N TYR A 491 10.27 -6.92 -13.41
CA TYR A 491 10.08 -8.31 -13.01
C TYR A 491 8.74 -8.53 -12.27
N VAL A 492 8.20 -7.48 -11.65
CA VAL A 492 6.82 -7.48 -11.11
C VAL A 492 5.82 -7.43 -12.25
N ARG A 493 6.03 -6.55 -13.24
CA ARG A 493 5.10 -6.30 -14.34
C ARG A 493 4.96 -7.49 -15.30
N GLU A 494 6.08 -8.11 -15.66
CA GLU A 494 6.14 -9.15 -16.71
C GLU A 494 5.10 -10.28 -16.51
N PRO A 495 4.95 -10.90 -15.33
CA PRO A 495 3.91 -11.91 -15.07
C PRO A 495 2.48 -11.45 -15.40
N PHE A 496 2.11 -10.22 -15.04
CA PHE A 496 0.77 -9.69 -15.31
C PHE A 496 0.55 -9.43 -16.80
N ASP A 497 1.55 -8.92 -17.50
CA ASP A 497 1.48 -8.71 -18.95
C ASP A 497 1.31 -10.05 -19.70
N ILE A 498 2.01 -11.12 -19.25
CA ILE A 498 1.88 -12.48 -19.80
C ILE A 498 0.45 -13.01 -19.59
N VAL A 499 -0.05 -13.01 -18.36
CA VAL A 499 -1.40 -13.52 -18.06
C VAL A 499 -2.48 -12.70 -18.78
N ARG A 500 -2.34 -11.38 -18.86
CA ARG A 500 -3.26 -10.50 -19.60
C ARG A 500 -3.26 -10.79 -21.11
N ALA A 501 -2.08 -11.05 -21.70
CA ALA A 501 -1.98 -11.46 -23.10
C ALA A 501 -2.68 -12.82 -23.34
N LEU A 502 -2.53 -13.75 -22.40
CA LEU A 502 -3.22 -15.04 -22.43
C LEU A 502 -4.75 -14.86 -22.45
N HIS A 503 -5.30 -14.12 -21.48
CA HIS A 503 -6.76 -13.86 -21.40
C HIS A 503 -7.31 -13.19 -22.66
N ARG A 504 -6.60 -12.19 -23.21
CA ARG A 504 -7.05 -11.50 -24.43
C ARG A 504 -7.08 -12.42 -25.64
N GLY A 505 -6.06 -13.27 -25.81
CA GLY A 505 -6.04 -14.24 -26.90
C GLY A 505 -7.17 -15.26 -26.81
N LEU A 506 -7.43 -15.81 -25.61
CA LEU A 506 -8.58 -16.71 -25.41
C LEU A 506 -9.91 -16.00 -25.68
N ALA A 507 -10.07 -14.75 -25.28
CA ALA A 507 -11.29 -13.98 -25.56
C ALA A 507 -11.50 -13.80 -27.08
N VAL A 508 -10.44 -13.50 -27.83
CA VAL A 508 -10.51 -13.42 -29.30
C VAL A 508 -10.86 -14.79 -29.90
N LEU A 509 -10.23 -15.87 -29.45
CA LEU A 509 -10.54 -17.23 -29.92
C LEU A 509 -11.99 -17.61 -29.60
N ALA A 510 -12.46 -17.40 -28.37
CA ALA A 510 -13.83 -17.69 -27.95
C ALA A 510 -14.85 -16.90 -28.79
N LYS A 511 -14.57 -15.61 -29.05
CA LYS A 511 -15.38 -14.76 -29.94
C LYS A 511 -15.43 -15.28 -31.38
N ARG A 512 -14.32 -15.81 -31.90
CA ARG A 512 -14.17 -16.20 -33.31
C ARG A 512 -14.62 -17.62 -33.61
N VAL A 513 -14.36 -18.57 -32.73
CA VAL A 513 -14.63 -20.00 -32.96
C VAL A 513 -15.60 -20.63 -31.96
N GLY A 514 -16.06 -19.86 -30.97
CA GLY A 514 -16.97 -20.31 -29.92
C GLY A 514 -16.24 -20.93 -28.72
N GLU A 515 -16.71 -20.61 -27.50
CA GLU A 515 -16.10 -21.08 -26.25
C GLU A 515 -16.09 -22.62 -26.15
N ALA A 516 -17.15 -23.31 -26.59
CA ALA A 516 -17.22 -24.76 -26.57
C ALA A 516 -16.13 -25.43 -27.43
N LYS A 517 -15.77 -24.81 -28.56
CA LYS A 517 -14.69 -25.31 -29.43
C LYS A 517 -13.32 -25.07 -28.83
N VAL A 518 -13.13 -23.92 -28.16
CA VAL A 518 -11.92 -23.65 -27.38
C VAL A 518 -11.79 -24.68 -26.26
N ARG A 519 -12.83 -24.91 -25.44
CA ARG A 519 -12.85 -25.93 -24.37
C ARG A 519 -12.58 -27.33 -24.90
N GLY A 520 -13.23 -27.73 -26.00
CA GLY A 520 -13.07 -29.06 -26.58
C GLY A 520 -11.65 -29.35 -27.06
N ALA A 521 -10.93 -28.36 -27.58
CA ALA A 521 -9.56 -28.53 -28.08
C ALA A 521 -8.53 -28.86 -26.99
N ILE A 522 -8.82 -28.48 -25.75
CA ILE A 522 -7.94 -28.62 -24.58
C ILE A 522 -8.49 -29.63 -23.56
N GLN A 523 -9.70 -30.15 -23.80
CA GLN A 523 -10.36 -31.07 -22.88
C GLN A 523 -9.62 -32.41 -22.84
N GLY A 524 -9.20 -32.83 -21.63
CA GLY A 524 -8.46 -34.08 -21.44
C GLY A 524 -6.98 -34.01 -21.81
N VAL A 525 -6.48 -32.87 -22.30
CA VAL A 525 -5.06 -32.64 -22.56
C VAL A 525 -4.41 -32.14 -21.27
N THR A 526 -3.46 -32.90 -20.73
CA THR A 526 -2.81 -32.59 -19.45
C THR A 526 -1.35 -32.18 -19.59
N ASP A 527 -0.71 -32.51 -20.72
CA ASP A 527 0.68 -32.15 -20.95
C ASP A 527 0.83 -30.76 -21.62
N PRO A 528 1.78 -29.93 -21.17
CA PRO A 528 2.09 -28.60 -21.72
C PRO A 528 2.25 -28.54 -23.25
N ALA A 529 2.88 -29.53 -23.87
CA ALA A 529 3.24 -29.50 -25.29
C ALA A 529 2.01 -29.70 -26.18
N SER A 530 1.14 -30.64 -25.82
CA SER A 530 -0.12 -30.88 -26.53
C SER A 530 -1.09 -29.71 -26.38
N ILE A 531 -1.14 -29.07 -25.20
CA ILE A 531 -1.92 -27.83 -24.99
C ILE A 531 -1.44 -26.72 -25.94
N ARG A 532 -0.12 -26.54 -26.04
CA ARG A 532 0.48 -25.56 -26.95
C ARG A 532 0.04 -25.80 -28.39
N GLN A 533 0.14 -27.04 -28.84
CA GLN A 533 -0.20 -27.40 -30.22
C GLN A 533 -1.68 -27.17 -30.50
N ALA A 534 -2.57 -27.64 -29.61
CA ALA A 534 -4.02 -27.47 -29.78
C ALA A 534 -4.44 -25.99 -29.87
N LEU A 535 -3.86 -25.13 -29.02
CA LEU A 535 -4.13 -23.69 -29.05
C LEU A 535 -3.51 -23.02 -30.28
N ALA A 536 -2.32 -23.45 -30.73
CA ALA A 536 -1.70 -22.95 -31.96
C ALA A 536 -2.52 -23.31 -33.20
N ASP A 537 -3.03 -24.54 -33.29
CA ASP A 537 -3.88 -24.99 -34.38
C ASP A 537 -5.21 -24.21 -34.41
N LEU A 538 -5.78 -23.91 -33.24
CA LEU A 538 -6.95 -23.05 -33.14
C LEU A 538 -6.66 -21.64 -33.65
N VAL A 539 -5.54 -21.03 -33.26
CA VAL A 539 -5.14 -19.70 -33.77
C VAL A 539 -4.99 -19.73 -35.29
N ALA A 540 -4.34 -20.76 -35.84
CA ALA A 540 -4.17 -20.93 -37.28
C ALA A 540 -5.50 -21.13 -38.03
N SER A 541 -6.55 -21.62 -37.35
CA SER A 541 -7.88 -21.80 -37.93
C SER A 541 -8.70 -20.50 -38.03
N VAL A 542 -8.27 -19.40 -37.40
CA VAL A 542 -8.97 -18.11 -37.42
C VAL A 542 -8.44 -17.21 -38.53
N SER A 543 -9.33 -16.75 -39.41
CA SER A 543 -9.00 -15.69 -40.36
C SER A 543 -9.12 -14.31 -39.69
N VAL A 544 -8.01 -13.60 -39.58
CA VAL A 544 -7.90 -12.23 -39.08
C VAL A 544 -7.17 -11.36 -40.11
N GLU A 545 -7.45 -10.06 -40.09
CA GLU A 545 -6.73 -9.09 -40.94
C GLU A 545 -5.25 -9.03 -40.54
N ASN A 546 -4.36 -9.17 -41.52
CA ASN A 546 -2.91 -9.08 -41.30
C ASN A 546 -2.53 -7.69 -40.81
N GLY A 547 -1.84 -7.61 -39.67
CA GLY A 547 -1.50 -6.34 -39.03
C GLY A 547 -2.65 -5.68 -38.28
N GLY A 548 -3.83 -6.31 -38.22
CA GLY A 548 -4.96 -5.83 -37.42
C GLY A 548 -4.83 -6.18 -35.94
N ARG A 549 -5.57 -5.45 -35.08
CA ARG A 549 -5.55 -5.60 -33.61
C ARG A 549 -5.74 -7.04 -33.11
N GLU A 550 -6.63 -7.81 -33.75
CA GLU A 550 -6.86 -9.21 -33.37
C GLU A 550 -5.67 -10.12 -33.77
N SER A 551 -5.01 -9.86 -34.91
CA SER A 551 -3.80 -10.59 -35.32
C SER A 551 -2.64 -10.36 -34.34
N GLU A 552 -2.40 -9.10 -33.95
CA GLU A 552 -1.40 -8.75 -32.93
C GLU A 552 -1.72 -9.39 -31.57
N THR A 553 -3.00 -9.41 -31.18
CA THR A 553 -3.46 -10.04 -29.94
C THR A 553 -3.18 -11.54 -29.93
N LEU A 554 -3.46 -12.25 -31.03
CA LEU A 554 -3.20 -13.69 -31.16
C LEU A 554 -1.70 -14.01 -31.22
N ALA A 555 -0.89 -13.16 -31.84
CA ALA A 555 0.57 -13.30 -31.82
C ALA A 555 1.15 -13.12 -30.41
N ALA A 556 0.68 -12.10 -29.66
CA ALA A 556 1.07 -11.88 -28.28
C ALA A 556 0.63 -13.06 -27.37
N PHE A 557 -0.56 -13.61 -27.62
CA PHE A 557 -1.07 -14.81 -26.95
C PHE A 557 -0.15 -16.02 -27.14
N LEU A 558 0.26 -16.35 -28.37
CA LEU A 558 1.15 -17.49 -28.62
C LEU A 558 2.52 -17.32 -27.95
N LYS A 559 3.08 -16.11 -27.98
CA LYS A 559 4.33 -15.78 -27.29
C LYS A 559 4.21 -15.92 -25.77
N ALA A 560 3.10 -15.42 -25.21
CA ALA A 560 2.81 -15.54 -23.78
C ALA A 560 2.65 -17.01 -23.38
N LEU A 561 1.95 -17.82 -24.19
CA LEU A 561 1.77 -19.24 -23.97
C LEU A 561 3.12 -19.98 -23.95
N GLU A 562 3.98 -19.73 -24.93
CA GLU A 562 5.33 -20.31 -24.96
C GLU A 562 6.16 -19.91 -23.73
N THR A 563 6.10 -18.65 -23.33
CA THR A 563 6.80 -18.14 -22.14
C THR A 563 6.29 -18.86 -20.89
N SER A 564 4.97 -18.97 -20.72
CA SER A 564 4.37 -19.64 -19.56
C SER A 564 4.74 -21.12 -19.48
N LEU A 565 4.71 -21.84 -20.61
CA LEU A 565 5.08 -23.26 -20.65
C LEU A 565 6.59 -23.47 -20.41
N SER A 566 7.44 -22.49 -20.73
CA SER A 566 8.87 -22.57 -20.40
C SER A 566 9.14 -22.43 -18.89
N LEU A 567 8.36 -21.58 -18.20
CA LEU A 567 8.45 -21.38 -16.75
C LEU A 567 7.97 -22.61 -15.97
N HIS A 568 7.06 -23.40 -16.55
CA HIS A 568 6.57 -24.67 -15.99
C HIS A 568 7.68 -25.69 -15.73
N VAL A 569 8.79 -25.67 -16.50
CA VAL A 569 9.90 -26.63 -16.37
C VAL A 569 10.82 -26.28 -15.19
N ALA A 570 10.69 -25.10 -14.59
CA ALA A 570 11.49 -24.66 -13.43
C ALA A 570 10.84 -25.04 -12.08
N ALA A 571 11.67 -25.13 -11.03
CA ALA A 571 11.49 -25.89 -9.78
C ALA A 571 10.29 -25.62 -8.83
N ASN A 572 9.20 -24.95 -9.26
CA ASN A 572 7.97 -24.73 -8.47
C ASN A 572 6.69 -25.10 -9.25
N ALA A 573 6.70 -26.31 -9.84
CA ALA A 573 5.75 -26.74 -10.86
C ALA A 573 4.28 -26.82 -10.41
N ALA A 574 3.96 -27.19 -9.17
CA ALA A 574 2.58 -27.55 -8.79
C ALA A 574 1.56 -26.39 -8.79
N GLN A 575 1.90 -25.24 -8.19
CA GLN A 575 0.99 -24.07 -8.17
C GLN A 575 0.91 -23.37 -9.53
N TYR A 576 2.03 -23.32 -10.24
CA TYR A 576 2.09 -22.77 -11.60
C TYR A 576 1.25 -23.63 -12.57
N GLN A 577 1.30 -24.96 -12.40
CA GLN A 577 0.47 -25.92 -13.12
C GLN A 577 -1.01 -25.67 -12.87
N ASP A 578 -1.44 -25.54 -11.62
CA ASP A 578 -2.84 -25.35 -11.28
C ASP A 578 -3.41 -24.06 -11.90
N GLY A 579 -2.71 -22.93 -11.77
CA GLY A 579 -3.15 -21.64 -12.34
C GLY A 579 -3.27 -21.66 -13.87
N LEU A 580 -2.23 -22.16 -14.56
CA LEU A 580 -2.25 -22.27 -16.03
C LEU A 580 -3.34 -23.24 -16.51
N LEU A 581 -3.51 -24.38 -15.82
CA LEU A 581 -4.53 -25.37 -16.18
C LEU A 581 -5.95 -24.83 -15.94
N ARG A 582 -6.21 -24.14 -14.82
CA ARG A 582 -7.49 -23.46 -14.56
C ARG A 582 -7.79 -22.42 -15.62
N PHE A 583 -6.79 -21.59 -15.96
CA PHE A 583 -6.90 -20.59 -17.01
C PHE A 583 -7.28 -21.21 -18.35
N ILE A 584 -6.53 -22.24 -18.77
CA ILE A 584 -6.79 -22.99 -20.01
C ILE A 584 -8.22 -23.54 -19.98
N ARG A 585 -8.61 -24.21 -18.89
CA ARG A 585 -9.96 -24.76 -18.69
C ARG A 585 -11.04 -23.70 -18.51
N MET A 586 -10.70 -22.41 -18.49
CA MET A 586 -11.63 -21.30 -18.25
C MET A 586 -12.47 -21.54 -16.99
N GLU A 587 -11.80 -22.01 -15.93
CA GLU A 587 -12.33 -22.12 -14.57
C GLU A 587 -12.19 -20.75 -13.87
N PRO A 588 -13.00 -20.47 -12.82
CA PRO A 588 -12.83 -19.26 -12.03
C PRO A 588 -11.39 -19.13 -11.49
N PRO A 589 -10.82 -17.91 -11.45
CA PRO A 589 -9.44 -17.70 -11.00
C PRO A 589 -9.17 -18.13 -9.54
N SER A 590 -10.21 -18.25 -8.72
CA SER A 590 -10.09 -18.61 -7.31
C SER A 590 -11.31 -19.38 -6.81
N PRO A 591 -11.15 -20.35 -5.89
CA PRO A 591 -12.26 -21.07 -5.27
C PRO A 591 -13.06 -20.18 -4.32
N ASP A 592 -14.31 -20.58 -4.00
CA ASP A 592 -15.11 -19.96 -2.96
C ASP A 592 -14.47 -20.13 -1.58
N VAL A 593 -14.48 -19.07 -0.77
CA VAL A 593 -13.86 -19.04 0.56
C VAL A 593 -14.90 -18.81 1.64
N LYS A 594 -14.86 -19.61 2.69
CA LYS A 594 -15.70 -19.48 3.88
C LYS A 594 -15.00 -18.65 4.95
N ASP A 595 -15.79 -18.03 5.83
CA ASP A 595 -15.32 -17.18 6.91
C ASP A 595 -14.27 -17.85 7.82
N HIS A 596 -14.51 -19.10 8.25
CA HIS A 596 -13.58 -19.83 9.11
C HIS A 596 -12.22 -20.09 8.43
N GLU A 597 -12.18 -20.21 7.11
CA GLU A 597 -10.93 -20.41 6.36
C GLU A 597 -10.03 -19.16 6.41
N LEU A 598 -10.59 -17.98 6.70
CA LEU A 598 -9.82 -16.74 6.83
C LEU A 598 -9.08 -16.61 8.18
N ILE A 599 -9.50 -17.38 9.20
CA ILE A 599 -8.98 -17.27 10.57
C ILE A 599 -8.32 -18.54 11.09
N GLU A 600 -8.47 -19.68 10.40
CA GLU A 600 -7.95 -20.95 10.89
C GLU A 600 -6.45 -21.10 10.64
N VAL A 601 -5.65 -21.11 11.70
CA VAL A 601 -4.21 -21.38 11.62
C VAL A 601 -3.99 -22.90 11.48
N PRO A 602 -3.31 -23.37 10.42
CA PRO A 602 -3.10 -24.80 10.21
C PRO A 602 -2.28 -25.45 11.32
N ALA A 603 -2.59 -26.70 11.67
CA ALA A 603 -1.93 -27.42 12.76
C ALA A 603 -0.41 -27.58 12.55
N ASP A 604 0.05 -27.66 11.30
CA ASP A 604 1.48 -27.74 10.99
C ASP A 604 2.22 -26.44 11.34
N GLN A 605 1.54 -25.31 11.53
CA GLN A 605 2.15 -24.05 11.98
C GLN A 605 2.44 -24.01 13.48
N HIS A 606 1.97 -24.99 14.24
CA HIS A 606 2.14 -25.06 15.69
C HIS A 606 3.26 -26.02 16.13
N THR A 607 4.11 -26.48 15.21
CA THR A 607 5.21 -27.39 15.54
C THR A 607 6.33 -26.64 16.30
N PRO A 608 6.97 -27.25 17.33
CA PRO A 608 7.93 -26.55 18.18
C PRO A 608 9.12 -25.93 17.44
N ASP A 609 9.58 -26.54 16.35
CA ASP A 609 10.69 -26.05 15.51
C ASP A 609 10.44 -24.69 14.86
N LYS A 610 9.17 -24.25 14.79
CA LYS A 610 8.77 -22.95 14.24
C LYS A 610 8.75 -21.81 15.28
N PHE A 611 9.08 -22.12 16.53
CA PHE A 611 9.18 -21.16 17.64
C PHE A 611 10.58 -21.25 18.26
N THR A 612 11.48 -20.33 17.88
CA THR A 612 12.90 -20.44 18.24
C THR A 612 13.41 -19.18 18.93
N TYR A 613 14.40 -19.35 19.81
CA TYR A 613 15.10 -18.21 20.42
C TYR A 613 15.85 -17.37 19.38
N ALA A 614 16.34 -18.00 18.32
CA ALA A 614 16.92 -17.30 17.18
C ALA A 614 15.89 -16.41 16.45
N GLY A 615 14.67 -16.92 16.22
CA GLY A 615 13.56 -16.16 15.65
C GLY A 615 13.14 -15.00 16.54
N LEU A 616 13.09 -15.20 17.88
CA LEU A 616 12.89 -14.11 18.84
C LEU A 616 13.93 -13.00 18.64
N LYS A 617 15.23 -13.33 18.64
CA LYS A 617 16.30 -12.33 18.46
C LYS A 617 16.23 -11.60 17.13
N GLN A 618 15.79 -12.28 16.06
CA GLN A 618 15.58 -11.64 14.76
C GLN A 618 14.45 -10.60 14.83
N TYR A 619 13.33 -10.92 15.48
CA TYR A 619 12.24 -9.96 15.68
C TYR A 619 12.67 -8.76 16.52
N LEU A 620 13.35 -9.00 17.64
CA LEU A 620 13.84 -7.92 18.49
C LEU A 620 14.82 -7.02 17.72
N ARG A 621 15.74 -7.60 16.93
CA ARG A 621 16.68 -6.82 16.12
C ARG A 621 15.95 -5.96 15.10
N LEU A 622 15.02 -6.54 14.35
CA LEU A 622 14.28 -5.80 13.32
C LEU A 622 13.50 -4.65 13.94
N ALA A 623 12.70 -4.93 14.97
CA ALA A 623 11.89 -3.92 15.65
C ALA A 623 12.75 -2.81 16.26
N LEU A 624 13.90 -3.17 16.85
CA LEU A 624 14.83 -2.21 17.46
C LEU A 624 15.44 -1.26 16.42
N PHE A 625 16.01 -1.81 15.34
CA PHE A 625 16.59 -0.99 14.27
C PHE A 625 15.55 -0.10 13.59
N TYR A 626 14.37 -0.64 13.30
CA TYR A 626 13.28 0.13 12.73
C TYR A 626 12.83 1.26 13.67
N THR A 627 12.57 0.96 14.95
CA THR A 627 12.08 1.96 15.91
C THR A 627 13.11 3.05 16.16
N ALA A 628 14.40 2.70 16.24
CA ALA A 628 15.48 3.70 16.35
C ALA A 628 15.57 4.60 15.11
N SER A 629 15.42 4.03 13.91
CA SER A 629 15.35 4.80 12.65
C SER A 629 14.09 5.67 12.57
N PHE A 630 12.96 5.14 13.02
CA PHE A 630 11.69 5.86 13.06
C PHE A 630 11.83 7.11 13.92
N ILE A 631 12.32 6.96 15.17
CA ILE A 631 12.62 8.07 16.10
C ILE A 631 13.57 9.09 15.46
N HIS A 632 14.54 8.63 14.66
CA HIS A 632 15.44 9.54 13.93
C HIS A 632 14.74 10.34 12.80
N GLY A 633 13.54 9.95 12.37
CA GLY A 633 12.82 10.58 11.27
C GLY A 633 12.83 9.79 9.96
N THR A 634 13.22 8.51 9.99
CA THR A 634 13.25 7.63 8.81
C THR A 634 12.37 6.40 9.05
N GLY A 635 11.20 6.35 8.40
CA GLY A 635 10.23 5.26 8.55
C GLY A 635 10.43 4.11 7.55
N CYS A 636 11.57 4.07 6.87
CA CYS A 636 11.82 3.21 5.72
C CYS A 636 13.30 2.85 5.71
N ILE A 637 13.63 1.58 5.91
CA ILE A 637 15.02 1.16 6.11
C ILE A 637 15.41 0.00 5.22
N ALA A 638 16.67 -0.05 4.82
CA ALA A 638 17.25 -1.22 4.17
C ALA A 638 17.90 -2.10 5.23
N LEU A 639 17.36 -3.30 5.46
CA LEU A 639 17.89 -4.28 6.40
C LEU A 639 18.01 -5.64 5.71
N ASP A 640 19.19 -6.25 5.75
CA ASP A 640 19.45 -7.59 5.20
C ASP A 640 19.05 -7.78 3.71
N GLY A 641 19.21 -6.74 2.88
CA GLY A 641 18.90 -6.82 1.44
C GLY A 641 17.41 -6.73 1.11
N VAL A 642 16.59 -6.36 2.10
CA VAL A 642 15.19 -5.99 1.91
C VAL A 642 14.93 -4.60 2.47
N PHE A 643 13.89 -3.98 1.96
CA PHE A 643 13.33 -2.75 2.49
C PHE A 643 12.25 -3.09 3.52
N GLU A 644 12.27 -2.40 4.65
CA GLU A 644 11.33 -2.56 5.75
C GLU A 644 10.62 -1.23 6.06
N ASP A 645 9.32 -1.32 6.31
CA ASP A 645 8.45 -0.24 6.77
C ASP A 645 7.88 -0.56 8.17
N LEU A 646 6.94 0.27 8.64
CA LEU A 646 6.35 0.14 9.98
C LEU A 646 5.69 -1.23 10.18
N ALA A 647 4.97 -1.75 9.17
CA ALA A 647 4.27 -3.02 9.27
C ALA A 647 5.22 -4.19 9.64
N THR A 648 6.47 -4.18 9.16
CA THR A 648 7.42 -5.24 9.54
C THR A 648 7.79 -5.17 11.01
N ALA A 649 8.05 -3.96 11.54
CA ALA A 649 8.38 -3.77 12.96
C ALA A 649 7.18 -4.07 13.87
N GLU A 650 5.99 -3.66 13.44
CA GLU A 650 4.73 -3.97 14.13
C GLU A 650 4.48 -5.46 14.22
N LYS A 651 4.60 -6.16 13.09
CA LYS A 651 4.47 -7.61 13.05
C LYS A 651 5.49 -8.29 13.97
N ALA A 652 6.75 -7.87 13.93
CA ALA A 652 7.80 -8.41 14.78
C ALA A 652 7.47 -8.25 16.27
N ARG A 653 7.08 -7.04 16.72
CA ARG A 653 6.80 -6.80 18.14
C ARG A 653 5.52 -7.48 18.63
N VAL A 654 4.46 -7.56 17.82
CA VAL A 654 3.24 -8.27 18.25
C VAL A 654 3.40 -9.79 18.28
N ASN A 655 4.28 -10.36 17.46
CA ASN A 655 4.65 -11.78 17.58
C ASN A 655 5.29 -12.06 18.94
N VAL A 656 6.24 -11.23 19.36
CA VAL A 656 6.88 -11.35 20.67
C VAL A 656 5.85 -11.17 21.79
N TRP A 657 4.98 -10.17 21.68
CA TRP A 657 3.88 -9.99 22.62
C TRP A 657 2.96 -11.21 22.70
N GLN A 658 2.58 -11.80 21.57
CA GLN A 658 1.73 -12.99 21.53
C GLN A 658 2.40 -14.18 22.20
N TRP A 659 3.68 -14.42 21.89
CA TRP A 659 4.46 -15.50 22.48
C TRP A 659 4.61 -15.33 23.99
N LEU A 660 4.84 -14.11 24.47
CA LEU A 660 4.91 -13.80 25.89
C LEU A 660 3.54 -13.95 26.57
N THR A 661 2.48 -13.47 25.93
CA THR A 661 1.10 -13.50 26.41
C THR A 661 0.56 -14.93 26.54
N LEU A 662 1.04 -15.83 25.70
CA LEU A 662 0.63 -17.23 25.67
C LEU A 662 1.65 -18.17 26.33
N ASP A 663 2.66 -17.65 27.03
CA ASP A 663 3.72 -18.44 27.67
C ASP A 663 4.32 -19.49 26.72
N GLN A 664 4.65 -19.05 25.50
CA GLN A 664 5.08 -19.91 24.41
C GLN A 664 6.51 -20.45 24.65
N PRO A 665 6.73 -21.78 24.62
CA PRO A 665 8.07 -22.35 24.59
C PRO A 665 8.81 -22.01 23.29
N LEU A 666 10.08 -21.64 23.44
CA LEU A 666 11.00 -21.36 22.35
C LEU A 666 12.13 -22.39 22.36
N MET A 667 12.41 -23.00 21.21
CA MET A 667 13.55 -23.89 21.03
C MET A 667 14.85 -23.09 21.15
N LEU A 668 15.71 -23.50 22.08
CA LEU A 668 17.07 -22.97 22.26
C LEU A 668 18.08 -23.77 21.42
N SER A 669 17.82 -25.07 21.24
CA SER A 669 18.57 -25.99 20.39
C SER A 669 17.61 -27.06 19.84
N SER A 670 18.11 -28.05 19.09
CA SER A 670 17.30 -29.19 18.64
C SER A 670 16.74 -30.06 19.78
N SER A 671 17.28 -29.96 21.00
CA SER A 671 16.94 -30.81 22.14
C SER A 671 16.53 -30.05 23.41
N SER A 672 16.49 -28.71 23.37
CA SER A 672 16.15 -27.89 24.54
C SER A 672 15.22 -26.73 24.17
N SER A 673 14.32 -26.40 25.08
CA SER A 673 13.39 -25.26 24.96
C SER A 673 13.22 -24.55 26.30
N ALA A 674 12.82 -23.29 26.25
CA ALA A 674 12.46 -22.48 27.42
C ALA A 674 11.20 -21.66 27.12
N THR A 675 10.33 -21.52 28.12
CA THR A 675 9.13 -20.67 28.02
C THR A 675 9.56 -19.20 27.94
N LEU A 676 8.96 -18.44 27.02
CA LEU A 676 9.18 -17.00 26.94
C LEU A 676 8.56 -16.31 28.15
N THR A 677 9.42 -15.83 29.05
CA THR A 677 9.04 -15.03 30.23
C THR A 677 9.52 -13.59 30.07
N PRO A 678 9.02 -12.63 30.87
CA PRO A 678 9.55 -11.27 30.85
C PRO A 678 11.07 -11.19 31.10
N ALA A 679 11.60 -12.07 31.96
CA ALA A 679 13.03 -12.16 32.23
C ALA A 679 13.83 -12.66 31.01
N LEU A 680 13.34 -13.70 30.32
CA LEU A 680 14.00 -14.20 29.11
C LEU A 680 13.91 -13.19 27.95
N LEU A 681 12.79 -12.47 27.84
CA LEU A 681 12.63 -11.39 26.87
C LEU A 681 13.64 -10.26 27.14
N ALA A 682 13.77 -9.82 28.40
CA ALA A 682 14.72 -8.79 28.79
C ALA A 682 16.17 -9.22 28.46
N GLN A 683 16.54 -10.46 28.77
CA GLN A 683 17.85 -11.01 28.41
C GLN A 683 18.07 -10.97 26.89
N ALA A 684 17.11 -11.46 26.11
CA ALA A 684 17.23 -11.47 24.65
C ALA A 684 17.32 -10.05 24.06
N MET A 685 16.59 -9.09 24.63
CA MET A 685 16.66 -7.69 24.23
C MET A 685 18.04 -7.09 24.54
N GLU A 686 18.62 -7.37 25.72
CA GLU A 686 19.97 -6.89 26.05
C GLU A 686 21.02 -7.48 25.10
N GLU A 687 20.96 -8.78 24.79
CA GLU A 687 21.84 -9.40 23.79
C GLU A 687 21.79 -8.66 22.44
N VAL A 688 20.57 -8.39 21.96
CA VAL A 688 20.34 -7.71 20.67
C VAL A 688 20.77 -6.24 20.72
N TYR A 689 20.47 -5.55 21.82
CA TYR A 689 20.83 -4.15 22.03
C TYR A 689 22.36 -3.98 22.07
N HIS A 690 23.07 -4.83 22.81
CA HIS A 690 24.54 -4.81 22.83
C HIS A 690 25.14 -5.07 21.44
N ALA A 691 24.63 -6.08 20.71
CA ALA A 691 25.09 -6.35 19.34
C ALA A 691 24.82 -5.15 18.39
N ALA A 692 23.71 -4.44 18.58
CA ALA A 692 23.39 -3.24 17.81
C ALA A 692 24.34 -2.07 18.13
N LEU A 693 24.67 -1.85 19.40
CA LEU A 693 25.58 -0.79 19.83
C LEU A 693 27.02 -0.97 19.33
N HIS A 694 27.47 -2.21 19.20
CA HIS A 694 28.79 -2.51 18.65
C HIS A 694 28.84 -2.48 17.11
N ASP A 695 27.68 -2.26 16.47
CA ASP A 695 27.48 -2.28 15.01
C ASP A 695 28.30 -3.37 14.32
N GLU A 696 28.31 -4.59 14.88
CA GLU A 696 29.26 -5.67 14.50
C GLU A 696 29.22 -6.02 13.01
N ARG A 697 28.19 -5.56 12.30
CA ARG A 697 27.94 -5.78 10.87
C ARG A 697 27.87 -4.50 10.03
N GLY A 698 28.14 -3.31 10.59
CA GLY A 698 28.04 -2.03 9.87
C GLY A 698 26.61 -1.69 9.40
N LEU A 699 25.60 -2.25 10.07
CA LEU A 699 24.19 -2.19 9.68
C LEU A 699 23.58 -0.82 9.92
N TRP A 700 24.01 -0.11 10.96
CA TRP A 700 23.47 1.24 11.18
C TRP A 700 23.86 2.20 10.06
N GLY A 701 25.09 2.08 9.56
CA GLY A 701 25.57 2.84 8.39
C GLY A 701 24.83 2.50 7.09
N SER A 702 24.26 1.29 6.96
CA SER A 702 23.45 0.91 5.80
C SER A 702 21.97 1.30 5.93
N VAL A 703 21.45 1.36 7.17
CA VAL A 703 20.09 1.80 7.52
C VAL A 703 19.95 3.32 7.43
N CYS A 704 20.91 4.07 7.98
CA CYS A 704 20.91 5.53 8.06
C CYS A 704 22.24 6.11 7.55
N LYS A 705 22.39 6.22 6.22
CA LYS A 705 23.62 6.71 5.56
C LYS A 705 24.08 8.13 5.99
N SER A 706 23.19 8.92 6.60
CA SER A 706 23.44 10.28 7.08
C SER A 706 23.92 10.36 8.53
N VAL A 707 24.01 9.24 9.25
CA VAL A 707 24.39 9.23 10.68
C VAL A 707 25.82 8.68 10.83
N PRO A 708 26.69 9.34 11.61
CA PRO A 708 28.01 8.81 11.94
C PRO A 708 27.94 7.40 12.56
N PRO A 709 29.04 6.63 12.54
CA PRO A 709 29.13 5.34 13.22
C PRO A 709 28.67 5.45 14.69
N MET A 710 28.07 4.38 15.21
CA MET A 710 27.67 4.32 16.62
C MET A 710 28.88 4.62 17.53
N GLN A 711 28.74 5.60 18.42
CA GLN A 711 29.73 5.98 19.43
C GLN A 711 29.04 6.17 20.79
N PRO A 712 29.76 6.00 21.91
CA PRO A 712 29.25 6.35 23.23
C PRO A 712 28.68 7.78 23.26
N ASP A 713 27.48 7.93 23.84
CA ASP A 713 26.71 9.17 23.98
C ASP A 713 26.27 9.84 22.67
N SER A 714 26.43 9.14 21.54
CA SER A 714 25.96 9.62 20.24
C SER A 714 24.43 9.71 20.17
N LEU A 715 23.92 10.53 19.26
CA LEU A 715 22.48 10.61 19.00
C LEU A 715 21.90 9.26 18.56
N ALA A 716 22.67 8.46 17.81
CA ALA A 716 22.28 7.11 17.42
C ALA A 716 22.08 6.23 18.67
N GLU A 717 23.02 6.22 19.61
CA GLU A 717 22.91 5.42 20.83
C GLU A 717 21.66 5.81 21.64
N LYS A 718 21.39 7.12 21.75
CA LYS A 718 20.18 7.65 22.41
C LYS A 718 18.90 7.15 21.74
N HIS A 719 18.82 7.13 20.41
CA HIS A 719 17.67 6.57 19.71
C HIS A 719 17.48 5.08 20.00
N PHE A 720 18.55 4.29 20.00
CA PHE A 720 18.47 2.86 20.35
C PHE A 720 18.04 2.66 21.80
N ARG A 721 18.50 3.50 22.72
CA ARG A 721 18.13 3.48 24.14
C ARG A 721 16.63 3.72 24.33
N VAL A 722 16.08 4.74 23.65
CA VAL A 722 14.64 5.06 23.67
C VAL A 722 13.84 3.95 22.98
N ALA A 723 14.27 3.50 21.80
CA ALA A 723 13.62 2.43 21.05
C ALA A 723 13.52 1.14 21.87
N ARG A 724 14.59 0.76 22.59
CA ARG A 724 14.59 -0.39 23.51
C ARG A 724 13.49 -0.25 24.57
N LYS A 725 13.42 0.90 25.25
CA LYS A 725 12.40 1.15 26.28
C LYS A 725 10.98 1.07 25.71
N VAL A 726 10.73 1.78 24.60
CA VAL A 726 9.44 1.78 23.89
C VAL A 726 9.00 0.35 23.54
N LEU A 727 9.90 -0.46 22.96
CA LEU A 727 9.58 -1.83 22.58
C LEU A 727 9.31 -2.74 23.78
N MET A 728 10.07 -2.61 24.86
CA MET A 728 9.83 -3.40 26.07
C MET A 728 8.44 -3.11 26.66
N ILE A 729 8.00 -1.85 26.67
CA ILE A 729 6.64 -1.48 27.08
C ILE A 729 5.60 -2.08 26.13
N LEU A 730 5.77 -1.90 24.82
CA LEU A 730 4.84 -2.42 23.81
C LEU A 730 4.69 -3.94 23.85
N MET A 731 5.78 -4.67 24.08
CA MET A 731 5.80 -6.15 24.08
C MET A 731 5.30 -6.77 25.39
N THR A 732 5.34 -6.02 26.51
CA THR A 732 4.94 -6.53 27.83
C THR A 732 3.59 -6.00 28.31
N ASN A 733 3.03 -4.98 27.65
CA ASN A 733 1.72 -4.45 27.96
C ASN A 733 0.61 -5.51 27.73
N ASP A 734 -0.22 -5.74 28.74
CA ASP A 734 -1.27 -6.78 28.69
C ASP A 734 -2.29 -6.55 27.57
N ARG A 735 -2.67 -5.30 27.29
CA ARG A 735 -3.72 -4.96 26.31
C ARG A 735 -3.22 -4.86 24.86
N CYS A 736 -1.93 -5.06 24.59
CA CYS A 736 -1.31 -4.87 23.28
C CYS A 736 -1.64 -3.50 22.66
N ILE A 737 -0.86 -2.48 23.03
CA ILE A 737 -0.99 -1.13 22.47
C ILE A 737 -1.06 -1.19 20.94
N GLU A 738 -1.96 -0.40 20.36
CA GLU A 738 -2.35 -0.51 18.96
C GLU A 738 -1.15 -0.36 18.03
N PHE A 739 -0.37 0.73 18.11
CA PHE A 739 0.77 0.97 17.21
C PHE A 739 2.04 1.50 17.92
N ILE A 740 3.22 1.27 17.35
CA ILE A 740 4.51 1.85 17.74
C ILE A 740 4.41 3.38 17.72
N PRO A 741 3.93 4.06 16.65
CA PRO A 741 3.71 5.50 16.66
C PRO A 741 2.91 6.03 17.84
N ASP A 742 1.92 5.29 18.37
CA ASP A 742 1.08 5.77 19.49
C ASP A 742 1.91 6.07 20.75
N LEU A 743 3.03 5.35 20.92
CA LEU A 743 3.98 5.56 22.02
C LEU A 743 5.25 6.30 21.59
N ALA A 744 5.74 6.06 20.37
CA ALA A 744 7.01 6.59 19.88
C ALA A 744 6.92 8.04 19.37
N TYR A 745 5.74 8.54 19.02
CA TYR A 745 5.58 9.85 18.37
C TYR A 745 6.19 11.03 19.17
N PRO A 746 6.04 11.14 20.50
CA PRO A 746 6.67 12.23 21.26
C PRO A 746 8.20 12.25 21.15
N PHE A 747 8.82 11.09 20.99
CA PHE A 747 10.28 10.95 20.89
C PHE A 747 10.81 11.26 19.49
N LEU A 748 9.93 11.33 18.47
CA LEU A 748 10.30 11.92 17.17
C LEU A 748 10.69 13.40 17.32
N LEU A 749 10.00 14.10 18.22
CA LEU A 749 10.09 15.56 18.37
C LEU A 749 11.19 15.96 19.34
N ASP A 750 11.42 15.15 20.38
CA ASP A 750 12.56 15.29 21.29
C ASP A 750 13.21 13.91 21.56
N PRO A 751 14.16 13.48 20.72
CA PRO A 751 14.80 12.17 20.83
C PRO A 751 15.75 12.03 22.02
N VAL A 752 16.02 13.13 22.75
CA VAL A 752 16.88 13.17 23.94
C VAL A 752 16.06 13.42 25.20
N ARG A 753 14.72 13.39 25.10
CA ARG A 753 13.82 13.56 26.24
C ARG A 753 13.94 12.39 27.23
N GLU A 754 14.87 12.54 28.16
CA GLU A 754 15.03 11.67 29.34
C GLU A 754 14.25 12.23 30.54
N ASP A 755 13.14 12.95 30.29
CA ASP A 755 12.31 13.49 31.35
C ASP A 755 11.64 12.33 32.14
N ASP A 756 12.01 12.21 33.41
CA ASP A 756 11.51 11.15 34.31
C ASP A 756 9.99 11.18 34.47
N LYS A 757 9.31 12.30 34.21
CA LYS A 757 7.84 12.42 34.31
C LYS A 757 7.13 11.80 33.12
N LEU A 758 7.64 11.95 31.90
CA LEU A 758 7.11 11.30 30.71
C LEU A 758 7.30 9.79 30.81
N TRP A 759 8.50 9.35 31.23
CA TRP A 759 8.75 7.92 31.46
C TRP A 759 7.89 7.38 32.61
N ALA A 760 7.73 8.12 33.72
CA ALA A 760 6.81 7.74 34.79
C ALA A 760 5.35 7.66 34.32
N GLN A 761 4.87 8.58 33.48
CA GLN A 761 3.52 8.53 32.90
C GLN A 761 3.32 7.35 31.94
N VAL A 762 4.37 6.99 31.19
CA VAL A 762 4.37 5.82 30.32
C VAL A 762 4.40 4.52 31.14
N GLU A 763 5.12 4.50 32.26
CA GLU A 763 5.26 3.34 33.17
C GLU A 763 4.06 3.15 34.13
N GLU A 764 3.43 4.23 34.60
CA GLU A 764 2.27 4.20 35.52
C GLU A 764 0.97 3.68 34.86
N GLY A 765 0.95 3.54 33.54
CA GLY A 765 -0.13 2.91 32.79
C GLY A 765 -0.76 3.86 31.77
N LEU A 766 -0.85 3.38 30.53
CA LEU A 766 -1.34 4.14 29.37
C LEU A 766 -2.77 4.67 29.46
N ASP A 767 -3.53 4.30 30.50
CA ASP A 767 -4.84 4.91 30.78
C ASP A 767 -4.67 6.41 31.16
N ALA A 768 -3.54 6.84 31.72
CA ALA A 768 -3.19 8.27 31.90
C ALA A 768 -2.67 8.92 30.59
N TYR A 769 -2.12 8.11 29.69
CA TYR A 769 -1.72 8.47 28.32
C TYR A 769 -2.92 8.44 27.35
N ALA A 770 -4.16 8.27 27.83
CA ALA A 770 -5.36 8.11 27.02
C ALA A 770 -5.85 9.40 26.35
N ASP A 771 -5.40 10.57 26.80
CA ASP A 771 -5.71 11.84 26.14
C ASP A 771 -4.83 12.03 24.89
N PRO A 772 -5.42 12.02 23.67
CA PRO A 772 -4.66 12.25 22.45
C PRO A 772 -3.97 13.63 22.42
N MET A 773 -4.47 14.61 23.18
CA MET A 773 -3.81 15.91 23.33
C MET A 773 -2.43 15.75 23.96
N THR A 774 -2.29 14.93 24.99
CA THR A 774 -1.01 14.69 25.68
C THR A 774 -0.03 13.90 24.81
N ARG A 775 -0.53 13.09 23.86
CA ARG A 775 0.30 12.31 22.91
C ARG A 775 0.88 13.15 21.78
N TYR A 776 0.10 14.09 21.24
CA TYR A 776 0.41 14.78 19.99
C TYR A 776 0.72 16.27 20.17
N VAL A 777 0.31 16.91 21.26
CA VAL A 777 0.64 18.31 21.53
C VAL A 777 1.94 18.37 22.34
N VAL A 778 3.05 18.56 21.63
CA VAL A 778 4.30 18.97 22.28
C VAL A 778 4.09 20.35 22.89
N GLY A 779 4.55 20.51 24.14
CA GLY A 779 4.39 21.75 24.89
C GLY A 779 4.77 22.96 24.05
N LYS A 780 4.05 24.07 24.25
CA LYS A 780 4.21 25.37 23.57
C LYS A 780 5.62 25.99 23.64
N LYS A 781 6.62 25.31 24.20
CA LYS A 781 7.97 25.80 24.41
C LYS A 781 8.95 25.01 23.53
N GLU A 782 9.33 25.67 22.44
CA GLU A 782 10.53 25.46 21.64
C GLU A 782 10.55 24.18 20.77
N VAL A 783 10.12 24.37 19.51
CA VAL A 783 10.60 23.62 18.33
C VAL A 783 11.53 24.53 17.55
#